data_AF-A0AAR5P1Q2-F1
#
_entry.id   AF-A0AAR5P1Q2-F1
#
_cell.length_a   1.000
_cell.length_b   1.000
_cell.length_c   1.000
_cell.angle_alpha   90.00
_cell.angle_beta   90.00
_cell.angle_gamma   90.00
#
_symmetry.space_group_name_H-M   'P 1'
#
loop_
_entity.id
_entity.type
_entity.pdbx_description
1 polymer ?
#
loop_
_entity_poly.entity_id
_entity_poly.type
_entity_poly.pdbx_seq_one_letter_code
_entity_poly.pdbx_strand_id
1 'polypeptide(L)'
;MPNLTWALLYAVIITSVTHVRLDEVKDSETVAALYEEGTQAYLEERFPVCVEKLEQALEKYRWQRRNTQNCRLKCKQESEASDTLFPVDIENLRFFEKNIKNTLCLINCKIDSNGNNDNVDDEIQKLFEERKPYEYLHLCYFKVNDVQKAASAAFTYLVLNPDHKVMAKTLKQYSELPGVDLKDVINFEAKDFVYLYVYGSDAYEKKDWDNAINNMEESLASYLHEEEECRAQCEGPFDAGWYPDFVPAIANHFTYVLKCKQGCKKKLGSLNGEIHADLLASHYNYLQYAYFKKRNLYAACQAVASYLLFLPDDESMLANMEYYQKLPKVQDSFFTPREEVIRYVQRDTYEERILRYIKNEFKFSKTSAQIAEAKQGRRNFRFTKNATDLGGGKRFASDGLISRNECQKLVYIANNFMNINDGYKGSSGGEKSASPHTKNEKFEGIDLRRISFLVYIGLLKPAYLRLLLEITEEMRVKLVHKFNIEESLYFSYTHLVCRSALAGSSQNRTDLSHKIHADNCNVLGDNICAKKYPAFHWRDYSAILYLNDDFEGGHFIFSADSKGRKIQSSIMPKCGRMVGFSSGSENLHGVTGVTKGRRCALAVWFTLDPTYQELDRDVSQHMLDNDITFHQYYSQDINTE
;
A
#
# COMPACT_ATOMS: atom_id res chain seq x y z
N MET A 1 53.36 -9.36 -0.80
CA MET A 1 52.87 -7.98 -0.95
C MET A 1 52.92 -7.59 -2.43
N PRO A 2 51.84 -7.86 -3.18
CA PRO A 2 51.43 -6.96 -4.28
C PRO A 2 49.89 -6.88 -4.45
N ASN A 3 49.11 -6.94 -3.36
CA ASN A 3 47.64 -7.03 -3.42
C ASN A 3 46.89 -5.70 -3.20
N LEU A 4 47.59 -4.56 -3.10
CA LEU A 4 46.94 -3.25 -2.90
C LEU A 4 46.73 -2.45 -4.19
N THR A 5 47.30 -2.86 -5.33
CA THR A 5 47.28 -2.04 -6.56
C THR A 5 46.05 -2.29 -7.45
N TRP A 6 45.40 -3.45 -7.35
CA TRP A 6 44.24 -3.77 -8.20
C TRP A 6 42.93 -3.16 -7.70
N ALA A 7 42.75 -3.00 -6.39
CA ALA A 7 41.56 -2.37 -5.81
C ALA A 7 41.48 -0.85 -6.09
N LEU A 8 42.64 -0.18 -6.19
CA LEU A 8 42.71 1.25 -6.52
C LEU A 8 42.50 1.52 -8.02
N LEU A 9 42.83 0.57 -8.90
CA LEU A 9 42.60 0.72 -10.34
C LEU A 9 41.11 0.54 -10.72
N TYR A 10 40.37 -0.32 -10.02
CA TYR A 10 38.91 -0.43 -10.20
C TYR A 10 38.15 0.82 -9.70
N ALA A 11 38.65 1.47 -8.64
CA ALA A 11 38.06 2.72 -8.14
C ALA A 11 38.29 3.94 -9.06
N VAL A 12 39.31 3.91 -9.92
CA VAL A 12 39.64 5.04 -10.80
C VAL A 12 39.02 4.91 -12.19
N ILE A 13 38.80 3.71 -12.72
CA ILE A 13 38.29 3.52 -14.10
C ILE A 13 36.77 3.75 -14.21
N ILE A 14 36.00 3.71 -13.11
CA ILE A 14 34.57 4.09 -13.12
C ILE A 14 34.38 5.62 -13.17
N THR A 15 35.43 6.42 -12.97
CA THR A 15 35.34 7.90 -12.98
C THR A 15 35.53 8.55 -14.36
N SER A 16 35.77 7.78 -15.42
CA SER A 16 36.08 8.31 -16.76
C SER A 16 35.10 7.90 -17.87
N VAL A 17 33.92 7.34 -17.52
CA VAL A 17 32.78 7.41 -18.43
C VAL A 17 32.28 8.85 -18.38
N THR A 18 32.45 9.54 -19.51
CA THR A 18 32.03 10.92 -19.78
C THR A 18 30.90 11.36 -18.86
N HIS A 19 31.22 12.20 -17.87
CA HIS A 19 30.24 13.03 -17.22
C HIS A 19 29.52 13.79 -18.33
N VAL A 20 28.33 13.33 -18.71
CA VAL A 20 27.33 14.22 -19.26
C VAL A 20 27.20 15.30 -18.20
N ARG A 21 27.70 16.48 -18.53
CA ARG A 21 27.49 17.67 -17.73
C ARG A 21 25.99 17.87 -17.74
N LEU A 22 25.31 17.34 -16.71
CA LEU A 22 23.93 17.71 -16.43
C LEU A 22 24.01 19.20 -16.11
N ASP A 23 23.65 20.01 -17.09
CA ASP A 23 23.46 21.44 -16.89
C ASP A 23 22.57 21.63 -15.66
N GLU A 24 22.91 22.60 -14.81
CA GLU A 24 22.13 22.93 -13.62
C GLU A 24 20.67 23.15 -14.00
N VAL A 25 19.83 22.15 -13.80
CA VAL A 25 18.39 22.28 -13.92
C VAL A 25 17.94 23.19 -12.77
N LYS A 26 17.82 24.48 -13.06
CA LYS A 26 17.02 25.40 -12.27
C LYS A 26 15.56 24.95 -12.38
N ASP A 27 15.09 24.12 -11.45
CA ASP A 27 13.64 23.91 -11.30
C ASP A 27 13.19 23.81 -9.85
N SER A 28 12.38 24.78 -9.46
CA SER A 28 11.64 24.85 -8.20
C SER A 28 10.50 23.84 -8.09
N GLU A 29 10.17 23.13 -9.17
CA GLU A 29 9.00 22.25 -9.24
C GLU A 29 9.29 20.85 -8.70
N THR A 30 8.47 20.35 -7.78
CA THR A 30 8.66 19.02 -7.17
C THR A 30 8.37 17.89 -8.17
N VAL A 31 8.82 16.66 -7.90
CA VAL A 31 8.46 15.48 -8.73
C VAL A 31 6.95 15.33 -8.86
N ALA A 32 6.22 15.62 -7.77
CA ALA A 32 4.76 15.58 -7.75
C ALA A 32 4.15 16.61 -8.71
N ALA A 33 4.64 17.85 -8.68
CA ALA A 33 4.15 18.93 -9.53
C ALA A 33 4.39 18.63 -11.02
N LEU A 34 5.59 18.16 -11.37
CA LEU A 34 5.93 17.78 -12.74
C LEU A 34 5.05 16.62 -13.25
N TYR A 35 4.81 15.62 -12.39
CA TYR A 35 3.93 14.50 -12.72
C TYR A 35 2.46 14.93 -12.88
N GLU A 36 1.94 15.77 -11.98
CA GLU A 36 0.59 16.31 -12.05
C GLU A 36 0.39 17.17 -13.31
N GLU A 37 1.35 18.05 -13.63
CA GLU A 37 1.29 18.87 -14.83
C GLU A 37 1.36 18.01 -16.11
N GLY A 38 2.25 17.01 -16.15
CA GLY A 38 2.35 16.10 -17.29
C GLY A 38 1.10 15.26 -17.51
N THR A 39 0.48 14.75 -16.44
CA THR A 39 -0.79 14.00 -16.54
C THR A 39 -1.97 14.90 -16.88
N GLN A 40 -2.01 16.14 -16.38
CA GLN A 40 -3.01 17.13 -16.78
C GLN A 40 -2.87 17.51 -18.26
N ALA A 41 -1.64 17.71 -18.74
CA ALA A 41 -1.37 17.96 -20.15
C ALA A 41 -1.80 16.79 -21.05
N TYR A 42 -1.67 15.55 -20.59
CA TYR A 42 -2.24 14.37 -21.26
C TYR A 42 -3.78 14.47 -21.39
N LEU A 43 -4.47 14.81 -20.30
CA LEU A 43 -5.95 14.92 -20.28
C LEU A 43 -6.47 16.06 -21.17
N GLU A 44 -5.69 17.12 -21.32
CA GLU A 44 -6.00 18.28 -22.16
C GLU A 44 -5.46 18.16 -23.60
N GLU A 45 -4.93 16.98 -23.98
CA GLU A 45 -4.37 16.69 -25.30
C GLU A 45 -3.17 17.59 -25.70
N ARG A 46 -2.47 18.17 -24.70
CA ARG A 46 -1.24 18.95 -24.87
C ARG A 46 -0.02 18.02 -24.87
N PHE A 47 0.07 17.15 -25.87
CA PHE A 47 1.05 16.05 -25.89
C PHE A 47 2.54 16.46 -25.81
N PRO A 48 3.02 17.56 -26.43
CA PRO A 48 4.40 18.00 -26.25
C PRO A 48 4.73 18.35 -24.78
N VAL A 49 3.80 19.00 -24.08
CA VAL A 49 3.94 19.35 -22.66
C VAL A 49 3.87 18.09 -21.79
N CYS A 50 2.99 17.14 -22.13
CA CYS A 50 2.95 15.83 -21.46
C CYS A 50 4.31 15.13 -21.51
N VAL A 51 4.94 15.07 -22.70
CA VAL A 51 6.27 14.45 -22.85
C VAL A 51 7.30 15.19 -21.99
N GLU A 52 7.40 16.51 -22.16
CA GLU A 52 8.38 17.34 -21.45
C GLU A 52 8.27 17.16 -19.93
N LYS A 53 7.07 17.31 -19.37
CA LYS A 53 6.85 17.30 -17.92
C LYS A 53 7.01 15.91 -17.30
N LEU A 54 6.56 14.85 -17.99
CA LEU A 54 6.76 13.48 -17.48
C LEU A 54 8.23 13.02 -17.60
N GLU A 55 8.96 13.41 -18.65
CA GLU A 55 10.41 13.15 -18.76
C GLU A 55 11.18 13.89 -17.64
N GLN A 56 10.87 15.16 -17.40
CA GLN A 56 11.45 15.93 -16.28
C GLN A 56 11.13 15.29 -14.91
N ALA A 57 9.89 14.83 -14.71
CA ALA A 57 9.50 14.15 -13.48
C ALA A 57 10.32 12.87 -13.25
N LEU A 58 10.53 12.06 -14.30
CA LEU A 58 11.36 10.85 -14.25
C LEU A 58 12.82 11.15 -13.96
N GLU A 59 13.40 12.15 -14.62
CA GLU A 59 14.78 12.57 -14.37
C GLU A 59 14.98 13.02 -12.92
N LYS A 60 14.10 13.90 -12.43
CA LYS A 60 14.16 14.42 -11.06
C LYS A 60 13.97 13.30 -10.03
N TYR A 61 13.02 12.38 -10.26
CA TYR A 61 12.83 11.22 -9.40
C TYR A 61 14.08 10.32 -9.32
N ARG A 62 14.68 9.99 -10.47
CA ARG A 62 15.92 9.19 -10.53
C ARG A 62 17.07 9.87 -9.79
N TRP A 63 17.22 11.19 -9.96
CA TRP A 63 18.24 11.97 -9.27
C TRP A 63 18.04 11.97 -7.75
N GLN A 64 16.82 12.23 -7.27
CA GLN A 64 16.52 12.23 -5.82
C GLN A 64 16.71 10.85 -5.18
N ARG A 65 16.29 9.80 -5.88
CA ARG A 65 16.50 8.42 -5.44
C ARG A 65 17.98 8.09 -5.34
N ARG A 66 18.76 8.38 -6.38
CA ARG A 66 20.22 8.15 -6.40
C ARG A 66 20.94 8.91 -5.29
N ASN A 67 20.59 10.17 -5.05
CA ASN A 67 21.19 10.96 -3.96
C ASN A 67 20.87 10.36 -2.59
N THR A 68 19.63 9.93 -2.37
CA THR A 68 19.22 9.28 -1.12
C THR A 68 20.00 7.98 -0.89
N GLN A 69 20.13 7.15 -1.94
CA GLN A 69 20.89 5.89 -1.88
C GLN A 69 22.38 6.15 -1.60
N ASN A 70 22.98 7.10 -2.32
CA ASN A 70 24.37 7.50 -2.12
C ASN A 70 24.64 8.00 -0.70
N CYS A 71 23.77 8.87 -0.16
CA CYS A 71 23.88 9.32 1.23
C CYS A 71 23.82 8.14 2.20
N ARG A 72 22.86 7.22 2.04
CA ARG A 72 22.71 6.06 2.95
C ARG A 72 23.89 5.10 2.89
N LEU A 73 24.37 4.77 1.69
CA LEU A 73 25.51 3.86 1.51
C LEU A 73 26.80 4.49 2.07
N LYS A 74 27.09 5.74 1.70
CA LYS A 74 28.27 6.47 2.18
C LYS A 74 28.26 6.62 3.70
N CYS A 75 27.16 7.12 4.27
CA CYS A 75 27.07 7.35 5.72
C CYS A 75 27.14 6.06 6.53
N LYS A 76 26.57 4.98 6.01
CA LYS A 76 26.71 3.66 6.63
C LYS A 76 28.18 3.25 6.68
N GLN A 77 28.90 3.32 5.56
CA GLN A 77 30.31 2.97 5.48
C GLN A 77 31.19 3.84 6.40
N GLU A 78 30.98 5.16 6.39
CA GLU A 78 31.71 6.10 7.26
C GLU A 78 31.44 5.81 8.74
N SER A 79 30.18 5.52 9.09
CA SER A 79 29.82 5.17 10.46
C SER A 79 30.48 3.86 10.89
N GLU A 80 30.49 2.82 10.04
CA GLU A 80 31.13 1.53 10.32
C GLU A 80 32.64 1.69 10.50
N ALA A 81 33.28 2.51 9.66
CA ALA A 81 34.72 2.77 9.70
C ALA A 81 35.17 3.75 10.81
N SER A 82 34.25 4.52 11.41
CA SER A 82 34.61 5.53 12.41
C SER A 82 35.26 4.93 13.66
N ASP A 83 36.19 5.65 14.29
CA ASP A 83 36.68 5.28 15.62
C ASP A 83 35.55 5.17 16.64
N THR A 84 35.67 4.30 17.63
CA THR A 84 34.70 4.17 18.72
C THR A 84 34.95 5.23 19.80
N LEU A 85 33.89 5.83 20.34
CA LEU A 85 34.00 6.78 21.46
C LEU A 85 34.51 6.10 22.74
N PHE A 86 34.26 4.78 22.87
CA PHE A 86 34.75 3.98 23.98
C PHE A 86 35.35 2.64 23.49
N PRO A 87 36.51 2.19 24.00
CA PRO A 87 37.22 1.01 23.46
C PRO A 87 36.47 -0.32 23.63
N VAL A 88 35.71 -0.47 24.71
CA VAL A 88 35.01 -1.70 25.08
C VAL A 88 33.55 -1.59 24.67
N ASP A 89 33.01 -2.61 24.01
CA ASP A 89 31.56 -2.71 23.80
C ASP A 89 30.90 -3.28 25.04
N ILE A 90 30.01 -2.50 25.66
CA ILE A 90 29.24 -2.89 26.84
C ILE A 90 27.76 -2.59 26.55
N GLU A 91 26.87 -3.51 26.91
CA GLU A 91 25.41 -3.36 26.75
C GLU A 91 24.94 -2.99 25.32
N ASN A 92 25.68 -3.38 24.29
CA ASN A 92 25.44 -3.02 22.88
C ASN A 92 25.50 -1.50 22.60
N LEU A 93 26.15 -0.71 23.46
CA LEU A 93 26.28 0.74 23.24
C LEU A 93 27.00 1.08 21.94
N ARG A 94 27.90 0.22 21.46
CA ARG A 94 28.57 0.42 20.17
C ARG A 94 27.59 0.45 19.00
N PHE A 95 26.54 -0.38 19.03
CA PHE A 95 25.49 -0.35 18.01
C PHE A 95 24.81 1.02 17.99
N PHE A 96 24.38 1.52 19.14
CA PHE A 96 23.72 2.83 19.24
C PHE A 96 24.66 3.98 18.87
N GLU A 97 25.92 3.93 19.28
CA GLU A 97 26.95 4.91 18.90
C GLU A 97 27.09 5.01 17.38
N LYS A 98 27.22 3.87 16.69
CA LYS A 98 27.34 3.81 15.24
C LYS A 98 26.08 4.34 14.55
N ASN A 99 24.89 4.03 15.06
CA ASN A 99 23.64 4.58 14.54
C ASN A 99 23.52 6.10 14.74
N ILE A 100 23.99 6.64 15.87
CA ILE A 100 24.01 8.10 16.10
C ILE A 100 24.97 8.79 15.12
N LYS A 101 26.16 8.22 14.91
CA LYS A 101 27.13 8.74 13.90
C LYS A 101 26.58 8.67 12.49
N ASN A 102 25.95 7.56 12.12
CA ASN A 102 25.27 7.41 10.84
C ASN A 102 24.15 8.47 10.68
N THR A 103 23.34 8.67 11.72
CA THR A 103 22.26 9.68 11.73
C THR A 103 22.82 11.09 11.51
N LEU A 104 23.91 11.45 12.20
CA LEU A 104 24.58 12.73 12.01
C LEU A 104 25.06 12.91 10.56
N CYS A 105 25.70 11.89 9.98
CA CYS A 105 26.12 11.92 8.58
C CYS A 105 24.92 12.10 7.64
N LEU A 106 23.83 11.36 7.85
CA LEU A 106 22.62 11.47 7.02
C LEU A 106 21.99 12.86 7.07
N ILE A 107 21.95 13.49 8.25
CA ILE A 107 21.46 14.87 8.41
C ILE A 107 22.34 15.83 7.61
N ASN A 108 23.66 15.72 7.73
CA ASN A 108 24.59 16.58 6.99
C ASN A 108 24.51 16.34 5.48
N CYS A 109 24.42 15.08 5.04
CA CYS A 109 24.30 14.73 3.63
C CYS A 109 23.04 15.34 2.98
N LYS A 110 21.94 15.43 3.73
CA LYS A 110 20.71 16.12 3.28
C LYS A 110 20.90 17.63 3.16
N ILE A 111 21.64 18.25 4.08
CA ILE A 111 21.93 19.70 4.04
C ILE A 111 22.84 20.03 2.86
N ASP A 112 23.88 19.23 2.62
CA ASP A 112 24.87 19.44 1.56
C ASP A 112 24.32 19.22 0.15
N SER A 113 23.24 18.43 0.01
CA SER A 113 22.62 18.11 -1.29
C SER A 113 21.72 19.23 -1.87
N ASN A 114 21.88 20.49 -1.41
CA ASN A 114 21.08 21.68 -1.74
C ASN A 114 19.59 21.57 -1.37
N GLY A 115 19.19 22.16 -0.23
CA GLY A 115 17.96 22.96 0.03
C GLY A 115 16.54 22.51 -0.38
N ASN A 116 16.35 21.56 -1.29
CA ASN A 116 15.05 21.04 -1.68
C ASN A 116 14.68 19.93 -0.72
N ASN A 117 13.91 20.32 0.29
CA ASN A 117 13.25 19.48 1.28
C ASN A 117 12.12 18.61 0.66
N ASP A 118 12.27 18.25 -0.61
CA ASP A 118 11.34 17.42 -1.36
C ASP A 118 11.74 15.96 -1.17
N ASN A 119 11.52 15.43 0.04
CA ASN A 119 11.33 13.98 0.11
C ASN A 119 10.20 13.66 -0.87
N VAL A 120 10.46 12.79 -1.85
CA VAL A 120 9.39 12.28 -2.70
C VAL A 120 8.38 11.64 -1.76
N ASP A 121 7.15 12.14 -1.78
CA ASP A 121 6.06 11.57 -1.00
C ASP A 121 5.90 10.07 -1.35
N ASP A 122 5.58 9.25 -0.35
CA ASP A 122 5.48 7.79 -0.53
C ASP A 122 4.48 7.42 -1.64
N GLU A 123 3.42 8.22 -1.85
CA GLU A 123 2.45 8.03 -2.94
C GLU A 123 3.10 8.25 -4.31
N ILE A 124 3.84 9.34 -4.47
CA ILE A 124 4.56 9.64 -5.71
C ILE A 124 5.65 8.59 -5.96
N GLN A 125 6.39 8.19 -4.92
CA GLN A 125 7.39 7.13 -5.06
C GLN A 125 6.75 5.84 -5.57
N LYS A 126 5.60 5.46 -5.03
CA LYS A 126 4.86 4.27 -5.47
C LYS A 126 4.44 4.34 -6.93
N LEU A 127 3.92 5.49 -7.40
CA LEU A 127 3.54 5.65 -8.81
C LEU A 127 4.73 5.39 -9.76
N PHE A 128 5.92 5.89 -9.41
CA PHE A 128 7.12 5.72 -10.22
C PHE A 128 7.69 4.30 -10.12
N GLU A 129 7.66 3.69 -8.93
CA GLU A 129 7.99 2.28 -8.73
C GLU A 129 7.06 1.36 -9.55
N GLU A 130 5.78 1.71 -9.68
CA GLU A 130 4.76 0.99 -10.48
C GLU A 130 4.79 1.33 -11.98
N ARG A 131 5.76 2.15 -12.43
CA ARG A 131 5.93 2.59 -13.83
C ARG A 131 4.76 3.42 -14.38
N LYS A 132 3.98 4.07 -13.52
CA LYS A 132 2.83 4.89 -13.95
C LYS A 132 3.14 6.00 -14.94
N PRO A 133 4.27 6.74 -14.87
CA PRO A 133 4.60 7.72 -15.91
C PRO A 133 4.62 7.14 -17.33
N TYR A 134 5.06 5.88 -17.48
CA TYR A 134 5.11 5.19 -18.78
C TYR A 134 3.74 4.80 -19.32
N GLU A 135 2.73 4.67 -18.45
CA GLU A 135 1.32 4.48 -18.83
C GLU A 135 0.76 5.68 -19.60
N TYR A 136 1.31 6.88 -19.38
CA TYR A 136 0.94 8.10 -20.12
C TYR A 136 1.92 8.39 -21.26
N LEU A 137 3.22 8.27 -20.99
CA LEU A 137 4.27 8.63 -21.94
C LEU A 137 4.16 7.86 -23.26
N HIS A 138 3.79 6.57 -23.24
CA HIS A 138 3.68 5.81 -24.49
C HIS A 138 2.71 6.47 -25.49
N LEU A 139 1.58 7.01 -24.99
CA LEU A 139 0.61 7.68 -25.85
C LEU A 139 1.06 9.10 -26.19
N CYS A 140 1.68 9.82 -25.24
CA CYS A 140 2.21 11.15 -25.51
C CYS A 140 3.28 11.12 -26.61
N TYR A 141 4.22 10.18 -26.56
CA TYR A 141 5.20 9.95 -27.63
C TYR A 141 4.54 9.61 -28.95
N PHE A 142 3.56 8.69 -28.94
CA PHE A 142 2.84 8.32 -30.15
C PHE A 142 2.15 9.52 -30.81
N LYS A 143 1.55 10.42 -30.00
CA LYS A 143 0.84 11.61 -30.48
C LYS A 143 1.75 12.71 -31.00
N VAL A 144 3.03 12.75 -30.57
CA VAL A 144 4.06 13.63 -31.15
C VAL A 144 4.87 12.95 -32.27
N ASN A 145 4.41 11.79 -32.75
CA ASN A 145 5.02 11.00 -33.82
C ASN A 145 6.42 10.42 -33.49
N ASP A 146 6.73 10.23 -32.20
CA ASP A 146 7.92 9.49 -31.74
C ASP A 146 7.54 8.03 -31.44
N VAL A 147 7.33 7.26 -32.50
CA VAL A 147 6.82 5.87 -32.42
C VAL A 147 7.82 4.90 -31.77
N GLN A 148 9.14 5.17 -31.88
CA GLN A 148 10.17 4.36 -31.24
C GLN A 148 10.13 4.53 -29.71
N LYS A 149 10.09 5.77 -29.20
CA LYS A 149 9.94 5.99 -27.76
C LYS A 149 8.58 5.52 -27.24
N ALA A 150 7.52 5.61 -28.05
CA ALA A 150 6.21 5.07 -27.69
C ALA A 150 6.28 3.55 -27.43
N ALA A 151 6.95 2.79 -28.32
CA ALA A 151 7.19 1.37 -28.13
C ALA A 151 8.03 1.08 -26.87
N SER A 152 9.14 1.80 -26.67
CA SER A 152 10.00 1.64 -25.49
C SER A 152 9.28 1.97 -24.18
N ALA A 153 8.42 3.00 -24.15
CA ALA A 153 7.63 3.34 -22.96
C ALA A 153 6.58 2.26 -22.65
N ALA A 154 5.87 1.76 -23.67
CA ALA A 154 4.92 0.65 -23.51
C ALA A 154 5.61 -0.63 -23.02
N PHE A 155 6.80 -0.95 -23.56
CA PHE A 155 7.62 -2.07 -23.10
C PHE A 155 8.08 -1.89 -21.66
N THR A 156 8.60 -0.71 -21.30
CA THR A 156 9.03 -0.37 -19.93
C THR A 156 7.89 -0.58 -18.91
N TYR A 157 6.66 -0.20 -19.25
CA TYR A 157 5.49 -0.45 -18.40
C TYR A 157 5.17 -1.94 -18.24
N LEU A 158 5.22 -2.70 -19.34
CA LEU A 158 4.89 -4.13 -19.38
C LEU A 158 5.90 -5.01 -18.63
N VAL A 159 7.16 -4.59 -18.53
CA VAL A 159 8.18 -5.30 -17.72
C VAL A 159 7.73 -5.52 -16.27
N LEU A 160 6.97 -4.58 -15.70
CA LEU A 160 6.42 -4.71 -14.35
C LEU A 160 4.94 -5.13 -14.32
N ASN A 161 4.22 -4.91 -15.42
CA ASN A 161 2.78 -5.17 -15.54
C ASN A 161 2.48 -6.15 -16.70
N PRO A 162 3.02 -7.38 -16.70
CA PRO A 162 2.96 -8.30 -17.84
C PRO A 162 1.52 -8.70 -18.21
N ASP A 163 0.62 -8.73 -17.23
CA ASP A 163 -0.79 -9.11 -17.43
C ASP A 163 -1.68 -7.97 -18.00
N HIS A 164 -1.11 -6.78 -18.24
CA HIS A 164 -1.86 -5.62 -18.73
C HIS A 164 -2.18 -5.74 -20.23
N LYS A 165 -3.26 -6.47 -20.53
CA LYS A 165 -3.70 -6.84 -21.91
C LYS A 165 -3.78 -5.67 -22.88
N VAL A 166 -4.26 -4.51 -22.42
CA VAL A 166 -4.41 -3.32 -23.29
C VAL A 166 -3.04 -2.84 -23.76
N MET A 167 -2.09 -2.69 -22.84
CA MET A 167 -0.74 -2.23 -23.17
C MET A 167 0.01 -3.27 -24.01
N ALA A 168 -0.16 -4.56 -23.73
CA ALA A 168 0.44 -5.63 -24.54
C ALA A 168 -0.03 -5.58 -26.00
N LYS A 169 -1.34 -5.35 -26.21
CA LYS A 169 -1.89 -5.12 -27.55
C LYS A 169 -1.36 -3.84 -28.19
N THR A 170 -1.23 -2.76 -27.42
CA THR A 170 -0.69 -1.48 -27.89
C THR A 170 0.77 -1.61 -28.33
N LEU A 171 1.63 -2.27 -27.53
CA LEU A 171 3.03 -2.51 -27.90
C LEU A 171 3.14 -3.33 -29.20
N LYS A 172 2.31 -4.37 -29.34
CA LYS A 172 2.24 -5.14 -30.59
C LYS A 172 1.89 -4.23 -31.79
N GLN A 173 0.91 -3.35 -31.63
CA GLN A 173 0.55 -2.39 -32.68
C GLN A 173 1.71 -1.44 -33.01
N TYR A 174 2.38 -0.89 -31.99
CA TYR A 174 3.56 -0.03 -32.21
C TYR A 174 4.68 -0.76 -32.94
N SER A 175 4.94 -2.04 -32.61
CA SER A 175 5.98 -2.83 -33.26
C SER A 175 5.76 -3.09 -34.76
N GLU A 176 4.52 -2.94 -35.23
CA GLU A 176 4.16 -3.11 -36.65
C GLU A 176 4.23 -1.80 -37.44
N LEU A 177 4.48 -0.66 -36.78
CA LEU A 177 4.50 0.65 -37.43
C LEU A 177 5.82 0.91 -38.19
N PRO A 178 5.75 1.58 -39.36
CA PRO A 178 6.94 2.11 -40.01
C PRO A 178 7.65 3.11 -39.07
N GLY A 179 8.95 2.90 -38.84
CA GLY A 179 9.76 3.75 -37.96
C GLY A 179 10.02 3.17 -36.58
N VAL A 180 9.52 1.97 -36.27
CA VAL A 180 9.92 1.21 -35.09
C VAL A 180 10.89 0.09 -35.49
N ASP A 181 12.12 0.15 -34.99
CA ASP A 181 13.03 -1.00 -34.98
C ASP A 181 12.89 -1.71 -33.63
N LEU A 182 12.41 -2.96 -33.68
CA LEU A 182 12.26 -3.82 -32.50
C LEU A 182 13.57 -4.03 -31.73
N LYS A 183 14.74 -3.94 -32.39
CA LYS A 183 16.05 -4.07 -31.74
C LYS A 183 16.39 -2.86 -30.87
N ASP A 184 15.82 -1.70 -31.20
CA ASP A 184 16.03 -0.44 -30.49
C ASP A 184 14.91 -0.15 -29.49
N VAL A 185 13.97 -1.09 -29.28
CA VAL A 185 12.97 -1.00 -28.21
C VAL A 185 13.65 -1.39 -26.91
N ILE A 186 13.74 -0.43 -25.99
CA ILE A 186 14.48 -0.58 -24.73
C ILE A 186 13.57 -0.41 -23.53
N ASN A 187 13.96 -1.05 -22.43
CA ASN A 187 13.39 -0.78 -21.13
C ASN A 187 14.15 0.42 -20.53
N PHE A 188 13.48 1.57 -20.43
CA PHE A 188 14.06 2.81 -19.90
C PHE A 188 14.46 2.73 -18.43
N GLU A 189 14.00 1.70 -17.71
CA GLU A 189 14.28 1.47 -16.29
C GLU A 189 15.14 0.22 -16.05
N ALA A 190 15.64 -0.42 -17.11
CA ALA A 190 16.56 -1.54 -16.98
C ALA A 190 17.86 -1.10 -16.29
N LYS A 191 18.34 -1.94 -15.37
CA LYS A 191 19.63 -1.77 -14.72
C LYS A 191 20.76 -2.37 -15.55
N ASP A 192 21.98 -1.92 -15.34
CA ASP A 192 23.14 -2.32 -16.15
C ASP A 192 23.34 -3.83 -16.15
N PHE A 193 23.17 -4.49 -15.00
CA PHE A 193 23.29 -5.95 -14.90
C PHE A 193 22.36 -6.69 -15.87
N VAL A 194 21.17 -6.15 -16.20
CA VAL A 194 20.21 -6.79 -17.10
C VAL A 194 20.82 -6.95 -18.48
N TYR A 195 21.38 -5.86 -19.03
CA TYR A 195 22.01 -5.90 -20.36
C TYR A 195 23.29 -6.73 -20.37
N LEU A 196 24.14 -6.57 -19.35
CA LEU A 196 25.38 -7.34 -19.20
C LEU A 196 25.07 -8.85 -19.08
N TYR A 197 24.04 -9.22 -18.34
CA TYR A 197 23.63 -10.62 -18.20
C TYR A 197 23.19 -11.20 -19.54
N VAL A 198 22.31 -10.48 -20.26
CA VAL A 198 21.82 -10.90 -21.57
C VAL A 198 22.99 -11.08 -22.54
N TYR A 199 23.91 -10.10 -22.64
CA TYR A 199 25.09 -10.22 -23.48
C TYR A 199 26.03 -11.35 -23.07
N GLY A 200 26.22 -11.57 -21.77
CA GLY A 200 27.02 -12.70 -21.26
C GLY A 200 26.40 -14.05 -21.59
N SER A 201 25.08 -14.17 -21.51
CA SER A 201 24.35 -15.40 -21.85
C SER A 201 24.38 -15.69 -23.36
N ASP A 202 24.24 -14.67 -24.20
CA ASP A 202 24.37 -14.79 -25.66
C ASP A 202 25.81 -15.14 -26.07
N ALA A 203 26.82 -14.53 -25.45
CA ALA A 203 28.22 -14.89 -25.65
C ALA A 203 28.50 -16.34 -25.25
N TYR A 204 27.90 -16.82 -24.15
CA TYR A 204 27.98 -18.20 -23.71
C TYR A 204 27.41 -19.17 -24.76
N GLU A 205 26.22 -18.90 -25.30
CA GLU A 205 25.60 -19.70 -26.36
C GLU A 205 26.47 -19.73 -27.63
N LYS A 206 27.12 -18.61 -27.95
CA LYS A 206 28.08 -18.48 -29.06
C LYS A 206 29.45 -19.08 -28.76
N LYS A 207 29.67 -19.62 -27.56
CA LYS A 207 30.95 -20.18 -27.08
C LYS A 207 32.09 -19.15 -27.06
N ASP A 208 31.76 -17.87 -27.02
CA ASP A 208 32.70 -16.78 -26.81
C ASP A 208 32.97 -16.62 -25.32
N TRP A 209 33.86 -17.48 -24.82
CA TRP A 209 34.10 -17.61 -23.38
C TRP A 209 34.70 -16.36 -22.75
N ASP A 210 35.49 -15.58 -23.49
CA ASP A 210 36.09 -14.34 -22.98
C ASP A 210 35.00 -13.28 -22.74
N ASN A 211 34.12 -13.06 -23.72
CA ASN A 211 33.00 -12.14 -23.55
C ASN A 211 31.96 -12.65 -22.54
N ALA A 212 31.72 -13.97 -22.48
CA ALA A 212 30.84 -14.55 -21.47
C ALA A 212 31.36 -14.28 -20.05
N ILE A 213 32.66 -14.48 -19.81
CA ILE A 213 33.29 -14.19 -18.50
C ILE A 213 33.21 -12.70 -18.19
N ASN A 214 33.65 -11.84 -19.11
CA ASN A 214 33.72 -10.39 -18.85
C ASN A 214 32.33 -9.81 -18.52
N ASN A 215 31.33 -10.13 -19.35
CA ASN A 215 29.96 -9.64 -19.14
C ASN A 215 29.33 -10.24 -17.88
N MET A 216 29.56 -11.52 -17.55
CA MET A 216 28.98 -12.13 -16.35
C MET A 216 29.64 -11.63 -15.06
N GLU A 217 30.95 -11.37 -15.04
CA GLU A 217 31.61 -10.74 -13.88
C GLU A 217 31.12 -9.31 -13.66
N GLU A 218 31.00 -8.53 -14.75
CA GLU A 218 30.51 -7.14 -14.66
C GLU A 218 29.02 -7.10 -14.27
N SER A 219 28.22 -8.00 -14.83
CA SER A 219 26.81 -8.17 -14.46
C SER A 219 26.66 -8.56 -12.98
N LEU A 220 27.49 -9.49 -12.49
CA LEU A 220 27.48 -9.91 -11.10
C LEU A 220 27.81 -8.74 -10.16
N ALA A 221 28.84 -7.95 -10.47
CA ALA A 221 29.21 -6.78 -9.69
C ALA A 221 28.08 -5.72 -9.70
N SER A 222 27.50 -5.46 -10.87
CA SER A 222 26.38 -4.54 -11.02
C SER A 222 25.13 -5.02 -10.26
N TYR A 223 24.79 -6.31 -10.32
CA TYR A 223 23.65 -6.88 -9.58
C TYR A 223 23.81 -6.70 -8.07
N LEU A 224 25.00 -7.01 -7.53
CA LEU A 224 25.27 -6.87 -6.10
C LEU A 224 25.17 -5.41 -5.66
N HIS A 225 25.68 -4.48 -6.47
CA HIS A 225 25.57 -3.04 -6.20
C HIS A 225 24.11 -2.56 -6.23
N GLU A 226 23.34 -2.98 -7.23
CA GLU A 226 21.92 -2.64 -7.38
C GLU A 226 21.06 -3.21 -6.23
N GLU A 227 21.46 -4.37 -5.69
CA GLU A 227 20.84 -4.91 -4.48
C GLU A 227 21.14 -4.05 -3.25
N GLU A 228 22.38 -3.57 -3.09
CA GLU A 228 22.73 -2.65 -2.01
C GLU A 228 21.97 -1.33 -2.11
N GLU A 229 21.85 -0.77 -3.31
CA GLU A 229 21.04 0.42 -3.58
C GLU A 229 19.55 0.20 -3.27
N CYS A 230 18.99 -0.96 -3.64
CA CYS A 230 17.62 -1.34 -3.29
C CYS A 230 17.44 -1.42 -1.78
N ARG A 231 18.39 -2.06 -1.08
CA ARG A 231 18.35 -2.26 0.37
C ARG A 231 18.52 -0.94 1.11
N ALA A 232 19.33 -0.02 0.60
CA ALA A 232 19.44 1.34 1.12
C ALA A 232 18.12 2.10 0.97
N GLN A 233 17.36 1.90 -0.11
CA GLN A 233 16.06 2.57 -0.29
C GLN A 233 15.03 2.19 0.79
N CYS A 234 15.14 1.00 1.37
CA CYS A 234 14.23 0.49 2.41
C CYS A 234 14.30 1.23 3.76
N GLU A 235 15.32 2.05 4.02
CA GLU A 235 15.51 2.77 5.29
C GLU A 235 14.74 4.10 5.34
N GLY A 236 13.57 4.13 4.68
CA GLY A 236 12.64 5.26 4.61
C GLY A 236 11.98 5.59 5.95
N PRO A 237 11.23 6.71 6.00
CA PRO A 237 10.41 7.03 7.17
C PRO A 237 9.43 5.88 7.49
N PHE A 238 9.03 5.79 8.76
CA PHE A 238 8.12 4.76 9.24
C PHE A 238 7.18 5.32 10.30
N ASP A 239 5.88 5.16 10.06
CA ASP A 239 4.86 5.49 11.03
C ASP A 239 4.43 4.24 11.81
N ALA A 240 5.08 4.03 12.96
CA ALA A 240 4.80 2.95 13.91
C ALA A 240 3.36 2.94 14.46
N GLY A 241 2.58 4.01 14.25
CA GLY A 241 1.30 4.21 14.93
C GLY A 241 1.50 4.48 16.42
N TRP A 242 0.66 3.88 17.28
CA TRP A 242 0.69 4.12 18.72
C TRP A 242 1.22 2.90 19.49
N TYR A 243 2.54 2.88 19.67
CA TYR A 243 3.26 2.14 20.71
C TYR A 243 4.41 3.02 21.21
N PRO A 244 4.33 3.61 22.41
CA PRO A 244 5.30 4.61 22.89
C PRO A 244 6.61 4.02 23.44
N ASP A 245 6.74 2.69 23.54
CA ASP A 245 7.90 2.06 24.16
C ASP A 245 9.06 1.88 23.17
N PHE A 246 10.27 2.21 23.63
CA PHE A 246 11.50 2.21 22.83
C PHE A 246 11.78 0.89 22.10
N VAL A 247 11.71 -0.24 22.81
CA VAL A 247 12.06 -1.55 22.24
C VAL A 247 11.07 -1.99 21.14
N PRO A 248 9.74 -1.97 21.35
CA PRO A 248 8.77 -2.23 20.28
C PRO A 248 8.88 -1.27 19.08
N ALA A 249 9.16 0.02 19.31
CA ALA A 249 9.30 0.99 18.23
C ALA A 249 10.48 0.65 17.30
N ILE A 250 11.65 0.35 17.88
CA ILE A 250 12.83 -0.07 17.11
C ILE A 250 12.59 -1.42 16.43
N ALA A 251 12.04 -2.40 17.16
CA ALA A 251 11.81 -3.73 16.61
C ALA A 251 10.81 -3.72 15.43
N ASN A 252 9.74 -2.94 15.53
CA ASN A 252 8.75 -2.81 14.45
C ASN A 252 9.35 -2.10 13.23
N HIS A 253 10.07 -1.01 13.44
CA HIS A 253 10.72 -0.30 12.34
C HIS A 253 11.77 -1.17 11.66
N PHE A 254 12.62 -1.85 12.44
CA PHE A 254 13.59 -2.79 11.92
C PHE A 254 12.92 -3.92 11.12
N THR A 255 11.81 -4.48 11.62
CA THR A 255 11.06 -5.53 10.91
C THR A 255 10.51 -5.05 9.58
N TYR A 256 9.96 -3.83 9.54
CA TYR A 256 9.48 -3.21 8.30
C TYR A 256 10.61 -3.04 7.27
N VAL A 257 11.73 -2.48 7.71
CA VAL A 257 12.94 -2.31 6.87
C VAL A 257 13.46 -3.66 6.39
N LEU A 258 13.50 -4.67 7.27
CA LEU A 258 13.99 -6.01 6.97
C LEU A 258 13.13 -6.71 5.91
N LYS A 259 11.79 -6.61 6.03
CA LYS A 259 10.86 -7.16 5.03
C LYS A 259 11.08 -6.52 3.66
N CYS A 260 11.29 -5.20 3.61
CA CYS A 260 11.62 -4.51 2.37
C CYS A 260 12.96 -4.99 1.78
N LYS A 261 14.01 -5.06 2.61
CA LYS A 261 15.36 -5.49 2.19
C LYS A 261 15.37 -6.91 1.63
N GLN A 262 14.63 -7.83 2.27
CA GLN A 262 14.43 -9.20 1.78
C GLN A 262 13.63 -9.28 0.47
N GLY A 263 12.83 -8.25 0.15
CA GLY A 263 12.13 -8.13 -1.12
C GLY A 263 13.03 -7.74 -2.30
N CYS A 264 14.25 -7.23 -2.05
CA CYS A 264 15.13 -6.73 -3.12
C CYS A 264 15.55 -7.83 -4.12
N LYS A 265 15.85 -9.04 -3.65
CA LYS A 265 16.18 -10.17 -4.53
C LYS A 265 15.07 -10.47 -5.53
N LYS A 266 13.81 -10.39 -5.08
CA LYS A 266 12.63 -10.56 -5.95
C LYS A 266 12.46 -9.39 -6.92
N LYS A 267 12.67 -8.14 -6.45
CA LYS A 267 12.57 -6.94 -7.31
C LYS A 267 13.62 -6.94 -8.43
N LEU A 268 14.82 -7.46 -8.17
CA LEU A 268 15.93 -7.51 -9.13
C LEU A 268 15.95 -8.80 -9.98
N GLY A 269 15.17 -9.82 -9.62
CA GLY A 269 15.09 -11.08 -10.36
C GLY A 269 14.31 -11.00 -11.67
N SER A 270 14.19 -9.82 -12.31
CA SER A 270 13.52 -9.65 -13.60
C SER A 270 14.51 -9.24 -14.68
N LEU A 271 14.62 -10.04 -15.74
CA LEU A 271 15.35 -9.71 -16.95
C LEU A 271 14.34 -9.25 -18.02
N ASN A 272 14.03 -7.95 -18.01
CA ASN A 272 13.06 -7.35 -18.93
C ASN A 272 11.68 -8.05 -18.96
N GLY A 273 11.19 -8.47 -17.79
CA GLY A 273 9.86 -9.06 -17.60
C GLY A 273 9.89 -10.57 -17.38
N GLU A 274 10.98 -11.24 -17.72
CA GLU A 274 11.19 -12.66 -17.39
C GLU A 274 11.71 -12.80 -15.96
N ILE A 275 11.01 -13.57 -15.13
CA ILE A 275 11.32 -13.73 -13.71
C ILE A 275 12.26 -14.92 -13.50
N HIS A 276 13.43 -14.66 -12.90
CA HIS A 276 14.46 -15.62 -12.56
C HIS A 276 14.69 -15.63 -11.04
N ALA A 277 14.20 -16.66 -10.36
CA ALA A 277 14.31 -16.78 -8.90
C ALA A 277 15.76 -16.97 -8.42
N ASP A 278 16.59 -17.57 -9.26
CA ASP A 278 17.98 -17.95 -9.02
C ASP A 278 18.98 -17.06 -9.78
N LEU A 279 18.57 -15.85 -10.19
CA LEU A 279 19.37 -14.98 -11.06
C LEU A 279 20.81 -14.76 -10.53
N LEU A 280 20.98 -14.45 -9.25
CA LEU A 280 22.31 -14.31 -8.65
C LEU A 280 23.12 -15.61 -8.74
N ALA A 281 22.52 -16.75 -8.41
CA ALA A 281 23.20 -18.04 -8.49
C ALA A 281 23.59 -18.37 -9.93
N SER A 282 22.74 -18.07 -10.90
CA SER A 282 22.96 -18.37 -12.32
C SER A 282 24.22 -17.70 -12.90
N HIS A 283 24.64 -16.53 -12.38
CA HIS A 283 25.93 -15.91 -12.75
C HIS A 283 27.08 -16.89 -12.52
N TYR A 284 27.10 -17.54 -11.35
CA TYR A 284 28.12 -18.52 -11.00
C TYR A 284 28.05 -19.78 -11.86
N ASN A 285 26.86 -20.14 -12.35
CA ASN A 285 26.70 -21.25 -13.29
C ASN A 285 27.32 -20.93 -14.67
N TYR A 286 27.07 -19.73 -15.21
CA TYR A 286 27.73 -19.30 -16.44
C TYR A 286 29.25 -19.20 -16.26
N LEU A 287 29.68 -18.57 -15.17
CA LEU A 287 31.09 -18.36 -14.86
C LEU A 287 31.86 -19.67 -14.67
N GLN A 288 31.33 -20.65 -13.92
CA GLN A 288 32.06 -21.90 -13.68
C GLN A 288 32.42 -22.61 -14.98
N TYR A 289 31.48 -22.68 -15.93
CA TYR A 289 31.69 -23.38 -17.18
C TYR A 289 32.59 -22.58 -18.13
N ALA A 290 32.38 -21.26 -18.23
CA ALA A 290 33.22 -20.41 -19.07
C ALA A 290 34.68 -20.41 -18.58
N TYR A 291 34.92 -20.33 -17.27
CA TYR A 291 36.25 -20.46 -16.69
C TYR A 291 36.89 -21.83 -16.96
N PHE A 292 36.10 -22.90 -16.84
CA PHE A 292 36.56 -24.24 -17.17
C PHE A 292 37.02 -24.33 -18.64
N LYS A 293 36.24 -23.77 -19.59
CA LYS A 293 36.62 -23.72 -21.02
C LYS A 293 37.89 -22.91 -21.28
N LYS A 294 38.14 -21.87 -20.48
CA LYS A 294 39.39 -21.10 -20.49
C LYS A 294 40.53 -21.72 -19.68
N ARG A 295 40.34 -22.94 -19.14
CA ARG A 295 41.31 -23.67 -18.30
C ARG A 295 41.68 -22.95 -17.00
N ASN A 296 40.88 -21.99 -16.56
CA ASN A 296 41.00 -21.38 -15.25
C ASN A 296 40.30 -22.26 -14.22
N LEU A 297 40.94 -23.39 -13.87
CA LEU A 297 40.36 -24.41 -12.99
C LEU A 297 40.08 -23.88 -11.58
N TYR A 298 40.91 -22.96 -11.08
CA TYR A 298 40.70 -22.33 -9.78
C TYR A 298 39.39 -21.55 -9.76
N ALA A 299 39.20 -20.60 -10.69
CA ALA A 299 37.98 -19.80 -10.74
C ALA A 299 36.73 -20.63 -11.05
N ALA A 300 36.87 -21.69 -11.87
CA ALA A 300 35.78 -22.63 -12.14
C ALA A 300 35.29 -23.33 -10.87
N CYS A 301 36.21 -23.95 -10.11
CA CYS A 301 35.87 -24.64 -8.85
C CYS A 301 35.33 -23.65 -7.79
N GLN A 302 35.88 -22.43 -7.75
CA GLN A 302 35.41 -21.37 -6.86
C GLN A 302 33.96 -20.98 -7.16
N ALA A 303 33.59 -20.87 -8.44
CA ALA A 303 32.23 -20.56 -8.87
C ALA A 303 31.27 -21.72 -8.61
N VAL A 304 31.68 -22.98 -8.79
CA VAL A 304 30.89 -24.17 -8.38
C VAL A 304 30.58 -24.13 -6.88
N ALA A 305 31.61 -23.94 -6.05
CA ALA A 305 31.43 -23.88 -4.59
C ALA A 305 30.51 -22.71 -4.17
N SER A 306 30.59 -21.60 -4.88
CA SER A 306 29.74 -20.42 -4.66
C SER A 306 28.28 -20.69 -5.04
N TYR A 307 28.04 -21.31 -6.20
CA TYR A 307 26.70 -21.68 -6.66
C TYR A 307 25.99 -22.60 -5.66
N LEU A 308 26.69 -23.63 -5.18
CA LEU A 308 26.13 -24.62 -4.26
C LEU A 308 25.77 -24.06 -2.88
N LEU A 309 26.20 -22.84 -2.52
CA LEU A 309 25.68 -22.17 -1.31
C LEU A 309 24.24 -21.66 -1.49
N PHE A 310 23.82 -21.37 -2.73
CA PHE A 310 22.44 -20.98 -3.03
C PHE A 310 21.55 -22.19 -3.26
N LEU A 311 22.05 -23.16 -4.03
CA LEU A 311 21.31 -24.35 -4.46
C LEU A 311 22.15 -25.61 -4.16
N PRO A 312 22.15 -26.09 -2.90
CA PRO A 312 23.02 -27.19 -2.48
C PRO A 312 22.64 -28.54 -3.09
N ASP A 313 21.39 -28.68 -3.51
CA ASP A 313 20.82 -29.93 -4.04
C ASP A 313 20.78 -29.95 -5.58
N ASP A 314 21.41 -29.00 -6.27
CA ASP A 314 21.44 -28.99 -7.74
C ASP A 314 22.32 -30.13 -8.28
N GLU A 315 21.67 -31.15 -8.84
CA GLU A 315 22.34 -32.36 -9.33
C GLU A 315 23.37 -32.07 -10.44
N SER A 316 23.08 -31.09 -11.31
CA SER A 316 23.98 -30.75 -12.43
C SER A 316 25.27 -30.11 -11.92
N MET A 317 25.18 -29.22 -10.94
CA MET A 317 26.33 -28.57 -10.35
C MET A 317 27.12 -29.52 -9.45
N LEU A 318 26.46 -30.42 -8.72
CA LEU A 318 27.13 -31.48 -7.96
C LEU A 318 27.92 -32.43 -8.89
N ALA A 319 27.35 -32.80 -10.04
CA ALA A 319 28.06 -33.59 -11.04
C ALA A 319 29.27 -32.84 -11.62
N ASN A 320 29.15 -31.52 -11.88
CA ASN A 320 30.28 -30.68 -12.30
C ASN A 320 31.37 -30.61 -11.23
N MET A 321 30.99 -30.47 -9.95
CA MET A 321 31.91 -30.50 -8.82
C MET A 321 32.71 -31.81 -8.79
N GLU A 322 32.02 -32.96 -8.84
CA GLU A 322 32.65 -34.28 -8.84
C GLU A 322 33.59 -34.45 -10.06
N TYR A 323 33.15 -33.98 -11.22
CA TYR A 323 33.97 -34.03 -12.44
C TYR A 323 35.25 -33.18 -12.30
N TYR A 324 35.15 -31.95 -11.80
CA TYR A 324 36.31 -31.07 -11.60
C TYR A 324 37.28 -31.61 -10.54
N GLN A 325 36.77 -32.19 -9.44
CA GLN A 325 37.59 -32.82 -8.40
C GLN A 325 38.49 -33.95 -8.94
N LYS A 326 38.05 -34.67 -9.97
CA LYS A 326 38.83 -35.76 -10.59
C LYS A 326 39.95 -35.27 -11.51
N LEU A 327 40.05 -33.96 -11.79
CA LEU A 327 41.08 -33.42 -12.68
C LEU A 327 42.45 -33.34 -11.98
N PRO A 328 43.56 -33.77 -12.59
CA PRO A 328 44.88 -33.86 -11.94
C PRO A 328 45.44 -32.53 -11.38
N LYS A 329 44.95 -31.38 -11.84
CA LYS A 329 45.41 -30.04 -11.45
C LYS A 329 44.51 -29.35 -10.43
N VAL A 330 43.39 -29.98 -10.06
CA VAL A 330 42.44 -29.43 -9.10
C VAL A 330 42.80 -29.92 -7.71
N GLN A 331 42.71 -29.03 -6.74
CA GLN A 331 42.91 -29.33 -5.32
C GLN A 331 41.62 -29.02 -4.57
N ASP A 332 41.37 -29.71 -3.46
CA ASP A 332 40.18 -29.46 -2.64
C ASP A 332 40.07 -28.00 -2.18
N SER A 333 41.21 -27.33 -1.97
CA SER A 333 41.29 -25.90 -1.62
C SER A 333 40.70 -24.97 -2.69
N PHE A 334 40.56 -25.41 -3.93
CA PHE A 334 39.97 -24.60 -5.01
C PHE A 334 38.44 -24.45 -4.84
N PHE A 335 37.79 -25.35 -4.09
CA PHE A 335 36.36 -25.29 -3.79
C PHE A 335 36.08 -24.41 -2.56
N THR A 336 36.72 -23.24 -2.51
CA THR A 336 36.44 -22.22 -1.51
C THR A 336 35.47 -21.21 -2.12
N PRO A 337 34.23 -21.05 -1.62
CA PRO A 337 33.29 -20.08 -2.18
C PRO A 337 33.85 -18.64 -2.16
N ARG A 338 33.38 -17.80 -3.07
CA ARG A 338 33.75 -16.38 -3.09
C ARG A 338 33.23 -15.66 -1.84
N GLU A 339 33.99 -14.68 -1.38
CA GLU A 339 33.73 -13.99 -0.10
C GLU A 339 32.39 -13.24 -0.12
N GLU A 340 32.05 -12.60 -1.24
CA GLU A 340 30.79 -11.91 -1.44
C GLU A 340 29.59 -12.85 -1.31
N VAL A 341 29.70 -14.11 -1.77
CA VAL A 341 28.64 -15.12 -1.66
C VAL A 341 28.47 -15.60 -0.23
N ILE A 342 29.58 -15.85 0.46
CA ILE A 342 29.55 -16.23 1.88
C ILE A 342 28.81 -15.16 2.69
N ARG A 343 29.18 -13.89 2.50
CA ARG A 343 28.54 -12.76 3.18
C ARG A 343 27.06 -12.64 2.80
N TYR A 344 26.74 -12.77 1.52
CA TYR A 344 25.37 -12.71 1.02
C TYR A 344 24.49 -13.78 1.67
N VAL A 345 24.88 -15.06 1.56
CA VAL A 345 24.08 -16.20 2.04
C VAL A 345 23.93 -16.19 3.56
N GLN A 346 24.99 -15.82 4.30
CA GLN A 346 24.92 -15.66 5.75
C GLN A 346 23.91 -14.59 6.15
N ARG A 347 23.96 -13.42 5.50
CA ARG A 347 23.02 -12.32 5.71
C ARG A 347 21.60 -12.75 5.37
N ASP A 348 21.37 -13.26 4.16
CA ASP A 348 20.05 -13.66 3.67
C ASP A 348 19.41 -14.72 4.59
N THR A 349 20.17 -15.77 4.91
CA THR A 349 19.72 -16.83 5.83
C THR A 349 19.34 -16.29 7.20
N TYR A 350 20.12 -15.34 7.74
CA TYR A 350 19.86 -14.79 9.06
C TYR A 350 18.63 -13.87 9.07
N GLU A 351 18.49 -13.02 8.06
CA GLU A 351 17.32 -12.16 7.87
C GLU A 351 16.03 -12.99 7.73
N GLU A 352 16.06 -14.06 6.93
CA GLU A 352 14.93 -14.99 6.79
C GLU A 352 14.58 -15.69 8.10
N ARG A 353 15.58 -16.10 8.89
CA ARG A 353 15.35 -16.71 10.22
C ARG A 353 14.66 -15.74 11.17
N ILE A 354 15.05 -14.45 11.17
CA ILE A 354 14.38 -13.41 11.96
C ILE A 354 12.93 -13.23 11.50
N LEU A 355 12.68 -13.08 10.20
CA LEU A 355 11.31 -12.93 9.67
C LEU A 355 10.45 -14.16 9.96
N ARG A 356 11.02 -15.36 9.89
CA ARG A 356 10.34 -16.62 10.24
C ARG A 356 10.01 -16.68 11.72
N TYR A 357 10.93 -16.29 12.60
CA TYR A 357 10.67 -16.15 14.03
C TYR A 357 9.52 -15.19 14.28
N ILE A 358 9.54 -14.01 13.65
CA ILE A 358 8.47 -13.02 13.77
C ILE A 358 7.12 -13.61 13.33
N LYS A 359 7.06 -14.22 12.15
CA LYS A 359 5.85 -14.86 11.60
C LYS A 359 5.32 -15.99 12.50
N ASN A 360 6.21 -16.72 13.19
CA ASN A 360 5.84 -17.88 14.00
C ASN A 360 5.44 -17.51 15.43
N GLU A 361 6.18 -16.62 16.07
CA GLU A 361 6.02 -16.28 17.49
C GLU A 361 5.05 -15.11 17.70
N PHE A 362 5.01 -14.14 16.78
CA PHE A 362 4.05 -13.04 16.82
C PHE A 362 2.73 -13.42 16.12
N LYS A 363 2.40 -14.71 16.11
CA LYS A 363 1.02 -15.16 15.94
C LYS A 363 0.24 -14.62 17.12
N PHE A 364 -0.64 -13.66 16.88
CA PHE A 364 -1.61 -13.24 17.89
C PHE A 364 -2.50 -14.45 18.22
N SER A 365 -2.10 -15.26 19.21
CA SER A 365 -2.76 -16.52 19.59
C SER A 365 -4.05 -16.32 20.38
N LYS A 366 -4.60 -15.11 20.35
CA LYS A 366 -5.97 -14.87 20.80
C LYS A 366 -6.84 -14.83 19.56
N THR A 367 -7.64 -15.87 19.37
CA THR A 367 -8.75 -15.82 18.43
C THR A 367 -9.60 -14.58 18.70
N SER A 368 -10.26 -14.07 17.66
CA SER A 368 -11.22 -12.97 17.73
C SER A 368 -12.24 -13.15 18.88
N ALA A 369 -12.57 -14.41 19.21
CA ALA A 369 -13.40 -14.82 20.34
C ALA A 369 -12.77 -14.58 21.72
N GLN A 370 -11.47 -14.86 21.91
CA GLN A 370 -10.77 -14.64 23.19
C GLN A 370 -10.42 -13.16 23.41
N ILE A 371 -10.23 -12.39 22.33
CA ILE A 371 -10.15 -10.92 22.40
C ILE A 371 -11.52 -10.35 22.78
N ALA A 372 -12.63 -10.92 22.28
CA ALA A 372 -13.99 -10.53 22.65
C ALA A 372 -14.30 -10.81 24.13
N GLU A 373 -13.90 -11.97 24.67
CA GLU A 373 -14.05 -12.28 26.10
C GLU A 373 -13.18 -11.40 27.00
N ALA A 374 -11.93 -11.13 26.61
CA ALA A 374 -11.06 -10.23 27.37
C ALA A 374 -11.49 -8.74 27.29
N LYS A 375 -12.18 -8.32 26.22
CA LYS A 375 -12.77 -6.97 26.08
C LYS A 375 -14.11 -6.80 26.81
N GLN A 376 -14.86 -7.88 27.05
CA GLN A 376 -16.12 -7.84 27.80
C GLN A 376 -15.94 -7.40 29.27
N GLY A 377 -14.76 -7.63 29.87
CA GLY A 377 -14.48 -7.23 31.25
C GLY A 377 -14.26 -5.72 31.50
N ARG A 378 -14.30 -4.86 30.47
CA ARG A 378 -13.96 -3.43 30.60
C ARG A 378 -14.99 -2.42 30.06
N ARG A 379 -16.12 -2.87 29.49
CA ARG A 379 -17.11 -1.98 28.87
C ARG A 379 -18.39 -1.90 29.70
N ASN A 380 -18.71 -0.70 30.19
CA ASN A 380 -19.95 -0.38 30.92
C ASN A 380 -21.15 -0.25 29.96
N PHE A 381 -21.40 -1.27 29.14
CA PHE A 381 -22.54 -1.29 28.22
C PHE A 381 -23.86 -1.39 28.99
N ARG A 382 -24.83 -0.54 28.66
CA ARG A 382 -26.18 -0.63 29.22
C ARG A 382 -27.25 -0.17 28.24
N PHE A 383 -28.38 -0.86 28.23
CA PHE A 383 -29.61 -0.34 27.62
C PHE A 383 -30.13 0.83 28.47
N THR A 384 -30.31 2.00 27.86
CA THR A 384 -30.72 3.23 28.55
C THR A 384 -32.17 3.61 28.28
N LYS A 385 -32.73 3.20 27.15
CA LYS A 385 -34.14 3.36 26.81
C LYS A 385 -34.67 2.13 26.07
N ASN A 386 -35.86 1.69 26.41
CA ASN A 386 -36.57 0.59 25.75
C ASN A 386 -37.68 1.12 24.82
N ALA A 387 -38.48 0.21 24.27
CA ALA A 387 -39.63 0.50 23.41
C ALA A 387 -40.61 1.51 24.04
N THR A 388 -40.98 1.31 25.31
CA THR A 388 -41.93 2.17 26.03
C THR A 388 -41.36 3.55 26.28
N ASP A 389 -40.09 3.67 26.66
CA ASP A 389 -39.41 4.96 26.89
C ASP A 389 -39.28 5.81 25.63
N LEU A 390 -39.29 5.14 24.47
CA LEU A 390 -39.15 5.77 23.16
C LEU A 390 -40.49 5.99 22.47
N GLY A 391 -41.60 5.51 23.03
CA GLY A 391 -42.96 5.75 22.54
C GLY A 391 -43.41 4.86 21.37
N GLY A 392 -42.94 3.61 21.24
CA GLY A 392 -43.30 2.75 20.10
C GLY A 392 -42.59 1.40 20.05
N GLY A 393 -42.61 0.73 18.88
CA GLY A 393 -42.34 -0.71 18.64
C GLY A 393 -40.93 -1.25 18.90
N LYS A 394 -40.42 -2.15 18.04
CA LYS A 394 -39.10 -2.79 18.20
C LYS A 394 -37.97 -1.75 18.05
N ARG A 395 -37.65 -1.03 19.14
CA ARG A 395 -36.58 -0.03 19.22
C ARG A 395 -35.96 0.09 20.61
N PHE A 396 -34.70 0.54 20.68
CA PHE A 396 -33.99 0.81 21.93
C PHE A 396 -32.90 1.88 21.75
N ALA A 397 -32.42 2.42 22.87
CA ALA A 397 -31.16 3.14 22.95
C ALA A 397 -30.25 2.51 24.03
N SER A 398 -28.95 2.54 23.80
CA SER A 398 -27.93 2.04 24.73
C SER A 398 -26.73 2.97 24.78
N ASP A 399 -25.98 2.91 25.88
CA ASP A 399 -24.72 3.65 26.07
C ASP A 399 -23.57 2.66 26.30
N GLY A 400 -22.34 3.10 26.01
CA GLY A 400 -21.13 2.37 26.36
C GLY A 400 -20.79 1.21 25.41
N LEU A 401 -21.28 1.25 24.16
CA LEU A 401 -20.93 0.23 23.15
C LEU A 401 -19.44 0.31 22.81
N ILE A 402 -18.93 1.53 22.61
CA ILE A 402 -17.52 1.77 22.30
C ILE A 402 -16.94 2.83 23.25
N SER A 403 -15.62 2.78 23.44
CA SER A 403 -14.86 3.72 24.25
C SER A 403 -14.63 5.05 23.53
N ARG A 404 -14.23 6.08 24.29
CA ARG A 404 -13.90 7.40 23.73
C ARG A 404 -12.74 7.36 22.73
N ASN A 405 -11.76 6.48 22.96
CA ASN A 405 -10.65 6.27 22.03
C ASN A 405 -11.13 5.64 20.71
N GLU A 406 -12.04 4.67 20.77
CA GLU A 406 -12.61 4.04 19.57
C GLU A 406 -13.47 5.03 18.77
N CYS A 407 -14.25 5.88 19.46
CA CYS A 407 -14.94 7.00 18.83
C CYS A 407 -13.97 7.93 18.08
N GLN A 408 -12.87 8.32 18.73
CA GLN A 408 -11.84 9.19 18.12
C GLN A 408 -11.21 8.55 16.89
N LYS A 409 -10.99 7.24 16.88
CA LYS A 409 -10.47 6.52 15.71
C LYS A 409 -11.45 6.52 14.53
N LEU A 410 -12.75 6.33 14.78
CA LEU A 410 -13.75 6.43 13.71
C LEU A 410 -13.94 7.89 13.24
N VAL A 411 -13.88 8.86 14.15
CA VAL A 411 -13.88 10.29 13.80
C VAL A 411 -12.63 10.67 13.01
N TYR A 412 -11.48 10.05 13.26
CA TYR A 412 -10.29 10.23 12.44
C TYR A 412 -10.52 9.79 10.99
N ILE A 413 -11.16 8.64 10.76
CA ILE A 413 -11.54 8.22 9.39
C ILE A 413 -12.44 9.29 8.76
N ALA A 414 -13.43 9.75 9.53
CA ALA A 414 -14.36 10.76 9.07
C ALA A 414 -13.71 12.11 8.71
N ASN A 415 -12.71 12.54 9.46
CA ASN A 415 -12.06 13.83 9.26
C ASN A 415 -11.15 13.87 8.04
N ASN A 416 -10.58 12.73 7.65
CA ASN A 416 -9.53 12.69 6.63
C ASN A 416 -9.99 12.11 5.29
N PHE A 417 -11.04 11.30 5.26
CA PHE A 417 -11.31 10.45 4.07
C PHE A 417 -12.73 10.49 3.52
N MET A 418 -13.64 11.26 4.12
CA MET A 418 -15.03 11.33 3.65
C MET A 418 -15.19 12.15 2.36
N ASN A 419 -16.15 11.73 1.54
CA ASN A 419 -16.59 12.52 0.40
C ASN A 419 -17.82 13.35 0.77
N ILE A 420 -17.90 14.55 0.18
CA ILE A 420 -19.14 15.33 0.22
C ILE A 420 -20.21 14.59 -0.58
N ASN A 421 -21.41 14.47 -0.02
CA ASN A 421 -22.56 13.81 -0.65
C ASN A 421 -22.39 12.31 -0.97
N ASP A 422 -21.49 11.60 -0.27
CA ASP A 422 -21.29 10.16 -0.41
C ASP A 422 -22.61 9.36 -0.24
N GLY A 423 -22.91 8.47 -1.17
CA GLY A 423 -24.19 7.73 -1.19
C GLY A 423 -25.42 8.52 -1.71
N TYR A 424 -25.26 9.75 -2.20
CA TYR A 424 -26.33 10.54 -2.84
C TYR A 424 -25.89 11.01 -4.24
N LYS A 425 -26.58 10.55 -5.29
CA LYS A 425 -26.36 11.06 -6.66
C LYS A 425 -26.95 12.47 -6.77
N GLY A 426 -26.12 13.46 -7.09
CA GLY A 426 -26.55 14.85 -7.27
C GLY A 426 -27.65 14.95 -8.32
N SER A 427 -28.74 15.64 -7.97
CA SER A 427 -29.81 15.97 -8.90
C SER A 427 -29.20 16.63 -10.15
N SER A 428 -29.42 16.02 -11.30
CA SER A 428 -29.09 16.62 -12.59
C SER A 428 -29.92 17.90 -12.75
N GLY A 429 -29.27 19.06 -12.63
CA GLY A 429 -29.86 20.38 -12.91
C GLY A 429 -30.18 21.21 -11.66
N GLY A 430 -29.32 22.19 -11.37
CA GLY A 430 -29.50 23.19 -10.30
C GLY A 430 -28.43 23.08 -9.20
N GLU A 431 -27.94 24.22 -8.70
CA GLU A 431 -26.84 24.39 -7.74
C GLU A 431 -26.58 23.18 -6.81
N LYS A 432 -25.33 22.67 -6.84
CA LYS A 432 -24.86 21.57 -5.99
C LYS A 432 -25.04 21.94 -4.51
N SER A 433 -26.18 21.58 -3.92
CA SER A 433 -26.37 21.72 -2.47
C SER A 433 -25.39 20.80 -1.75
N ALA A 434 -24.62 21.34 -0.80
CA ALA A 434 -23.62 20.61 -0.02
C ALA A 434 -24.23 19.53 0.92
N SER A 435 -25.56 19.43 0.98
CA SER A 435 -26.28 18.37 1.68
C SER A 435 -27.61 18.04 0.96
N PRO A 436 -27.95 16.76 0.80
CA PRO A 436 -29.15 16.32 0.06
C PRO A 436 -30.48 16.66 0.75
N HIS A 437 -30.46 16.98 2.05
CA HIS A 437 -31.69 17.14 2.85
C HIS A 437 -31.98 18.58 3.28
N THR A 438 -30.95 19.41 3.39
CA THR A 438 -31.07 20.81 3.83
C THR A 438 -29.92 21.66 3.31
N LYS A 439 -30.21 22.89 2.90
CA LYS A 439 -29.20 23.87 2.46
C LYS A 439 -28.34 24.44 3.59
N ASN A 440 -28.68 24.15 4.84
CA ASN A 440 -28.04 24.72 6.04
C ASN A 440 -26.88 23.88 6.57
N GLU A 441 -26.62 22.70 5.98
CA GLU A 441 -25.63 21.75 6.45
C GLU A 441 -24.76 21.23 5.29
N LYS A 442 -23.57 20.75 5.62
CA LYS A 442 -22.73 19.92 4.75
C LYS A 442 -22.87 18.46 5.14
N PHE A 443 -23.02 17.57 4.15
CA PHE A 443 -23.03 16.13 4.36
C PHE A 443 -21.79 15.47 3.82
N GLU A 444 -21.20 14.61 4.64
CA GLU A 444 -20.01 13.86 4.32
C GLU A 444 -20.21 12.41 4.73
N GLY A 445 -19.71 11.48 3.91
CA GLY A 445 -19.84 10.06 4.17
C GLY A 445 -18.68 9.25 3.58
N ILE A 446 -18.56 8.01 4.06
CA ILE A 446 -17.64 7.01 3.55
C ILE A 446 -18.17 5.60 3.85
N ASP A 447 -18.31 4.79 2.81
CA ASP A 447 -18.77 3.40 2.89
C ASP A 447 -17.63 2.41 3.20
N LEU A 448 -18.01 1.17 3.54
CA LEU A 448 -17.06 0.10 3.88
C LEU A 448 -16.11 -0.22 2.72
N ARG A 449 -16.60 -0.16 1.48
CA ARG A 449 -15.81 -0.38 0.27
C ARG A 449 -14.65 0.62 0.18
N ARG A 450 -14.94 1.90 0.37
CA ARG A 450 -13.93 2.97 0.30
C ARG A 450 -12.96 2.89 1.48
N ILE A 451 -13.43 2.57 2.69
CA ILE A 451 -12.53 2.33 3.84
C ILE A 451 -11.57 1.17 3.53
N SER A 452 -12.08 0.09 2.94
CA SER A 452 -11.26 -1.06 2.54
C SER A 452 -10.28 -0.73 1.44
N PHE A 453 -10.71 0.06 0.45
CA PHE A 453 -9.83 0.57 -0.59
C PHE A 453 -8.70 1.43 -0.01
N LEU A 454 -8.99 2.31 0.95
CA LEU A 454 -7.96 3.12 1.63
C LEU A 454 -6.95 2.26 2.40
N VAL A 455 -7.40 1.16 3.01
CA VAL A 455 -6.49 0.18 3.62
C VAL A 455 -5.64 -0.52 2.58
N TYR A 456 -6.26 -0.94 1.48
CA TYR A 456 -5.59 -1.61 0.37
C TYR A 456 -4.48 -0.75 -0.24
N ILE A 457 -4.73 0.53 -0.48
CA ILE A 457 -3.73 1.44 -1.07
C ILE A 457 -2.73 1.98 -0.05
N GLY A 458 -2.92 1.72 1.24
CA GLY A 458 -2.01 2.09 2.33
C GLY A 458 -2.29 3.46 2.99
N LEU A 459 -3.32 4.19 2.55
CA LEU A 459 -3.71 5.49 3.14
C LEU A 459 -4.40 5.35 4.51
N LEU A 460 -4.93 4.18 4.84
CA LEU A 460 -5.53 3.88 6.14
C LEU A 460 -4.94 2.60 6.71
N LYS A 461 -4.58 2.57 8.00
CA LYS A 461 -3.98 1.36 8.58
C LYS A 461 -5.02 0.23 8.70
N PRO A 462 -4.67 -1.05 8.45
CA PRO A 462 -5.59 -2.20 8.61
C PRO A 462 -6.29 -2.28 9.97
N ALA A 463 -5.66 -1.75 11.03
CA ALA A 463 -6.24 -1.68 12.37
C ALA A 463 -7.54 -0.85 12.44
N TYR A 464 -7.71 0.16 11.58
CA TYR A 464 -8.94 0.96 11.51
C TYR A 464 -10.10 0.17 10.90
N LEU A 465 -9.83 -0.60 9.83
CA LEU A 465 -10.82 -1.48 9.23
C LEU A 465 -11.21 -2.63 10.16
N ARG A 466 -10.23 -3.28 10.82
CA ARG A 466 -10.52 -4.29 11.86
C ARG A 466 -11.41 -3.72 12.95
N LEU A 467 -11.09 -2.52 13.45
CA LEU A 467 -11.89 -1.86 14.48
C LEU A 467 -13.32 -1.60 14.00
N LEU A 468 -13.51 -1.13 12.77
CA LEU A 468 -14.83 -0.89 12.20
C LEU A 468 -15.65 -2.20 12.10
N LEU A 469 -15.04 -3.27 11.60
CA LEU A 469 -15.69 -4.59 11.47
C LEU A 469 -16.08 -5.16 12.85
N GLU A 470 -15.21 -5.03 13.85
CA GLU A 470 -15.47 -5.44 15.23
C GLU A 470 -16.62 -4.66 15.87
N ILE A 471 -16.64 -3.33 15.71
CA ILE A 471 -17.69 -2.47 16.28
C ILE A 471 -19.04 -2.76 15.65
N THR A 472 -19.09 -2.90 14.32
CA THR A 472 -20.33 -3.20 13.59
C THR A 472 -20.86 -4.61 13.92
N GLU A 473 -19.96 -5.56 14.18
CA GLU A 473 -20.33 -6.88 14.72
C GLU A 473 -20.96 -6.79 16.11
N GLU A 474 -20.38 -5.97 16.99
CA GLU A 474 -20.94 -5.75 18.31
C GLU A 474 -22.34 -5.09 18.24
N MET A 475 -22.54 -4.13 17.33
CA MET A 475 -23.86 -3.54 17.06
C MET A 475 -24.88 -4.63 16.69
N ARG A 476 -24.52 -5.55 15.79
CA ARG A 476 -25.36 -6.67 15.37
C ARG A 476 -25.72 -7.59 16.53
N VAL A 477 -24.73 -7.99 17.34
CA VAL A 477 -24.92 -8.85 18.51
C VAL A 477 -25.88 -8.21 19.52
N LYS A 478 -25.76 -6.91 19.80
CA LYS A 478 -26.68 -6.22 20.72
C LYS A 478 -28.10 -6.14 20.17
N LEU A 479 -28.25 -6.00 18.86
CA LEU A 479 -29.55 -5.93 18.20
C LEU A 479 -30.24 -7.30 18.21
N VAL A 480 -29.54 -8.37 17.82
CA VAL A 480 -30.01 -9.77 17.90
C VAL A 480 -30.46 -10.11 19.31
N HIS A 481 -29.62 -9.82 20.31
CA HIS A 481 -29.95 -10.07 21.71
C HIS A 481 -31.18 -9.27 22.18
N LYS A 482 -31.26 -7.98 21.81
CA LYS A 482 -32.34 -7.10 22.31
C LYS A 482 -33.71 -7.44 21.72
N PHE A 483 -33.76 -7.90 20.47
CA PHE A 483 -35.02 -8.23 19.80
C PHE A 483 -35.32 -9.72 19.72
N ASN A 484 -34.45 -10.56 20.31
CA ASN A 484 -34.56 -12.01 20.27
C ASN A 484 -34.74 -12.54 18.83
N ILE A 485 -33.83 -12.11 17.95
CA ILE A 485 -33.84 -12.52 16.53
C ILE A 485 -33.29 -13.94 16.47
N GLU A 486 -34.13 -14.89 16.02
CA GLU A 486 -33.77 -16.31 15.92
C GLU A 486 -33.09 -16.63 14.59
N GLU A 487 -33.41 -15.88 13.53
CA GLU A 487 -32.75 -16.05 12.24
C GLU A 487 -31.35 -15.41 12.19
N SER A 488 -30.58 -15.80 11.17
CA SER A 488 -29.29 -15.16 10.90
C SER A 488 -29.52 -13.73 10.41
N LEU A 489 -28.98 -12.75 11.14
CA LEU A 489 -29.04 -11.34 10.75
C LEU A 489 -27.76 -10.97 9.99
N TYR A 490 -27.89 -10.60 8.72
CA TYR A 490 -26.79 -10.22 7.82
C TYR A 490 -26.63 -8.70 7.72
N PHE A 491 -25.41 -8.23 7.47
CA PHE A 491 -25.16 -6.81 7.15
C PHE A 491 -25.66 -6.53 5.75
N SER A 492 -26.43 -5.47 5.56
CA SER A 492 -26.88 -5.02 4.23
C SER A 492 -26.10 -3.81 3.73
N TYR A 493 -25.71 -2.89 4.62
CA TYR A 493 -24.89 -1.73 4.27
C TYR A 493 -24.28 -1.07 5.52
N THR A 494 -23.04 -0.62 5.42
CA THR A 494 -22.28 0.07 6.49
C THR A 494 -21.81 1.43 5.99
N HIS A 495 -22.24 2.51 6.66
CA HIS A 495 -21.94 3.88 6.24
C HIS A 495 -21.54 4.76 7.43
N LEU A 496 -20.29 5.24 7.43
CA LEU A 496 -19.85 6.25 8.36
C LEU A 496 -20.21 7.63 7.78
N VAL A 497 -20.89 8.46 8.57
CA VAL A 497 -21.46 9.72 8.09
C VAL A 497 -21.26 10.87 9.06
N CYS A 498 -21.08 12.08 8.53
CA CYS A 498 -21.08 13.32 9.31
C CYS A 498 -21.96 14.41 8.68
N ARG A 499 -22.53 15.25 9.55
CA ARG A 499 -23.28 16.47 9.18
C ARG A 499 -22.66 17.65 9.91
N SER A 500 -22.34 18.71 9.18
CA SER A 500 -21.73 19.93 9.74
C SER A 500 -22.63 21.14 9.49
N ALA A 501 -22.84 21.99 10.49
CA ALA A 501 -23.56 23.26 10.31
C ALA A 501 -22.75 24.22 9.41
N LEU A 502 -23.39 24.86 8.43
CA LEU A 502 -22.75 25.87 7.58
C LEU A 502 -22.72 27.25 8.26
N ALA A 503 -21.70 28.05 7.94
CA ALA A 503 -21.60 29.43 8.41
C ALA A 503 -22.79 30.27 7.90
N GLY A 504 -23.47 30.98 8.80
CA GLY A 504 -24.68 31.77 8.49
C GLY A 504 -26.01 31.01 8.64
N SER A 505 -25.98 29.74 9.05
CA SER A 505 -27.20 29.01 9.42
C SER A 505 -27.86 29.64 10.67
N SER A 506 -29.17 29.86 10.60
CA SER A 506 -29.93 30.44 11.73
C SER A 506 -29.94 29.48 12.93
N GLN A 507 -29.67 29.99 14.13
CA GLN A 507 -29.76 29.22 15.38
C GLN A 507 -31.21 28.78 15.69
N ASN A 508 -32.21 29.46 15.14
CA ASN A 508 -33.65 29.19 15.36
C ASN A 508 -34.28 28.39 14.21
N ARG A 509 -33.49 27.59 13.50
CA ARG A 509 -33.98 26.78 12.38
C ARG A 509 -34.86 25.61 12.86
N THR A 510 -35.94 25.35 12.14
CA THR A 510 -36.92 24.29 12.44
C THR A 510 -36.91 23.15 11.43
N ASP A 511 -36.05 23.23 10.41
CA ASP A 511 -35.89 22.18 9.43
C ASP A 511 -35.10 20.98 9.98
N LEU A 512 -35.31 19.81 9.38
CA LEU A 512 -34.64 18.57 9.77
C LEU A 512 -33.34 18.39 8.99
N SER A 513 -32.28 17.94 9.70
CA SER A 513 -31.03 17.48 9.08
C SER A 513 -31.25 16.24 8.22
N HIS A 514 -32.18 15.37 8.65
CA HIS A 514 -32.67 14.24 7.87
C HIS A 514 -34.18 14.13 8.05
N LYS A 515 -34.91 14.08 6.93
CA LYS A 515 -36.37 14.01 6.94
C LYS A 515 -36.87 12.73 7.65
N ILE A 516 -38.10 12.79 8.15
CA ILE A 516 -38.78 11.63 8.70
C ILE A 516 -38.97 10.58 7.59
N HIS A 517 -38.52 9.36 7.83
CA HIS A 517 -38.57 8.26 6.87
C HIS A 517 -38.60 6.90 7.57
N ALA A 518 -38.83 5.86 6.78
CA ALA A 518 -38.56 4.46 7.11
C ALA A 518 -37.43 3.95 6.22
N ASP A 519 -36.64 3.00 6.72
CA ASP A 519 -35.46 2.50 6.02
C ASP A 519 -35.79 1.46 4.93
N ASN A 520 -36.96 0.83 5.00
CA ASN A 520 -37.34 -0.26 4.10
C ASN A 520 -38.59 0.01 3.22
N CYS A 521 -39.12 1.23 3.22
CA CYS A 521 -40.28 1.56 2.39
C CYS A 521 -40.42 3.04 2.06
N ASN A 522 -41.15 3.33 0.98
CA ASN A 522 -41.57 4.69 0.67
C ASN A 522 -42.80 5.05 1.49
N VAL A 523 -42.68 6.08 2.32
CA VAL A 523 -43.78 6.58 3.15
C VAL A 523 -44.65 7.52 2.31
N LEU A 524 -45.80 7.05 1.84
CA LEU A 524 -46.70 7.79 0.95
C LEU A 524 -47.82 8.55 1.70
N GLY A 525 -47.90 8.35 3.01
CA GLY A 525 -48.90 8.93 3.91
C GLY A 525 -48.82 8.26 5.28
N ASP A 526 -49.68 8.69 6.21
CA ASP A 526 -49.76 8.04 7.51
C ASP A 526 -50.25 6.59 7.31
N ASN A 527 -49.46 5.61 7.76
CA ASN A 527 -49.68 4.16 7.62
C ASN A 527 -49.53 3.54 6.22
N ILE A 528 -49.06 4.26 5.20
CA ILE A 528 -48.80 3.68 3.86
C ILE A 528 -47.30 3.58 3.60
N CYS A 529 -46.79 2.35 3.65
CA CYS A 529 -45.38 1.98 3.56
C CYS A 529 -45.17 1.08 2.32
N ALA A 530 -44.90 1.70 1.17
CA ALA A 530 -44.79 0.98 -0.10
C ALA A 530 -43.38 0.41 -0.30
N LYS A 531 -43.26 -0.93 -0.26
CA LYS A 531 -42.03 -1.70 -0.52
C LYS A 531 -41.72 -1.81 -2.02
N LYS A 532 -41.36 -0.69 -2.65
CA LYS A 532 -41.00 -0.63 -4.07
C LYS A 532 -39.84 0.33 -4.30
N TYR A 533 -39.10 0.17 -5.40
CA TYR A 533 -38.06 1.11 -5.80
C TYR A 533 -38.57 2.57 -5.72
N PRO A 534 -37.82 3.52 -5.14
CA PRO A 534 -36.41 3.45 -4.72
C PRO A 534 -36.15 2.94 -3.28
N ALA A 535 -37.13 2.31 -2.61
CA ALA A 535 -36.95 1.80 -1.24
C ALA A 535 -36.14 0.50 -1.18
N PHE A 536 -35.24 0.42 -0.20
CA PHE A 536 -34.45 -0.76 0.14
C PHE A 536 -35.28 -1.75 0.99
N HIS A 537 -36.27 -2.36 0.36
CA HIS A 537 -37.32 -3.14 1.04
C HIS A 537 -36.87 -4.42 1.75
N TRP A 538 -35.63 -4.85 1.52
CA TRP A 538 -34.95 -5.97 2.17
C TRP A 538 -34.35 -5.62 3.54
N ARG A 539 -34.34 -4.35 3.96
CA ARG A 539 -33.83 -3.96 5.28
C ARG A 539 -34.84 -4.32 6.37
N ASP A 540 -34.43 -5.09 7.35
CA ASP A 540 -35.26 -5.54 8.46
C ASP A 540 -34.96 -4.78 9.75
N TYR A 541 -33.68 -4.49 9.98
CA TYR A 541 -33.23 -3.77 11.16
C TYR A 541 -32.17 -2.73 10.84
N SER A 542 -32.12 -1.69 11.65
CA SER A 542 -31.17 -0.59 11.54
C SER A 542 -30.53 -0.32 12.90
N ALA A 543 -29.26 0.08 12.88
CA ALA A 543 -28.54 0.55 14.05
C ALA A 543 -27.68 1.76 13.73
N ILE A 544 -27.76 2.79 14.58
CA ILE A 544 -26.99 4.02 14.46
C ILE A 544 -26.14 4.17 15.72
N LEU A 545 -24.81 4.19 15.56
CA LEU A 545 -23.85 4.44 16.62
C LEU A 545 -23.29 5.86 16.52
N TYR A 546 -23.37 6.60 17.62
CA TYR A 546 -22.92 7.97 17.72
C TYR A 546 -21.48 8.07 18.21
N LEU A 547 -20.71 8.96 17.58
CA LEU A 547 -19.25 9.03 17.78
C LEU A 547 -18.80 10.23 18.60
N ASN A 548 -19.62 11.27 18.71
CA ASN A 548 -19.23 12.51 19.38
C ASN A 548 -20.44 13.26 19.97
N ASP A 549 -20.17 14.27 20.80
CA ASP A 549 -21.13 15.10 21.53
C ASP A 549 -20.75 16.60 21.55
N ASP A 550 -19.72 17.01 20.82
CA ASP A 550 -19.23 18.38 20.69
C ASP A 550 -19.97 19.18 19.58
N PHE A 551 -21.30 19.15 19.62
CA PHE A 551 -22.17 19.89 18.69
C PHE A 551 -23.52 20.26 19.32
N GLU A 552 -24.24 21.19 18.70
CA GLU A 552 -25.59 21.61 19.11
C GLU A 552 -26.64 21.18 18.07
N GLY A 553 -27.83 20.78 18.55
CA GLY A 553 -28.88 20.21 17.69
C GLY A 553 -28.59 18.75 17.29
N GLY A 554 -29.05 18.31 16.11
CA GLY A 554 -28.69 16.99 15.57
C GLY A 554 -29.29 15.77 16.32
N HIS A 555 -30.36 15.97 17.07
CA HIS A 555 -31.00 14.91 17.85
C HIS A 555 -31.66 13.86 16.95
N PHE A 556 -31.52 12.58 17.29
CA PHE A 556 -32.35 11.54 16.68
C PHE A 556 -33.76 11.65 17.21
N ILE A 557 -34.76 11.53 16.34
CA ILE A 557 -36.17 11.60 16.73
C ILE A 557 -36.94 10.44 16.13
N PHE A 558 -37.82 9.84 16.93
CA PHE A 558 -38.89 8.98 16.44
C PHE A 558 -40.18 9.81 16.31
N SER A 559 -40.98 9.56 15.27
CA SER A 559 -42.23 10.28 15.03
C SER A 559 -43.38 9.31 14.79
N ALA A 560 -44.58 9.74 15.16
CA ALA A 560 -45.82 9.00 14.91
C ALA A 560 -46.42 9.28 13.51
N ASP A 561 -45.93 10.30 12.79
CA ASP A 561 -46.45 10.71 11.49
C ASP A 561 -45.31 11.03 10.51
N SER A 562 -45.58 10.94 9.21
CA SER A 562 -44.55 11.14 8.18
C SER A 562 -44.08 12.59 8.03
N LYS A 563 -44.81 13.54 8.63
CA LYS A 563 -44.51 14.98 8.55
C LYS A 563 -43.76 15.50 9.77
N GLY A 564 -43.49 14.66 10.78
CA GLY A 564 -42.78 15.06 11.99
C GLY A 564 -43.56 15.99 12.91
N ARG A 565 -44.90 16.01 12.82
CA ARG A 565 -45.76 16.88 13.65
C ARG A 565 -45.93 16.35 15.08
N LYS A 566 -45.80 15.04 15.26
CA LYS A 566 -45.93 14.32 16.51
C LYS A 566 -44.65 13.53 16.78
N ILE A 567 -43.70 14.17 17.45
CA ILE A 567 -42.46 13.53 17.90
C ILE A 567 -42.76 12.66 19.11
N GLN A 568 -42.39 11.37 19.04
CA GLN A 568 -42.60 10.40 20.11
C GLN A 568 -41.46 10.42 21.13
N SER A 569 -40.23 10.57 20.65
CA SER A 569 -39.05 10.67 21.51
C SER A 569 -37.88 11.35 20.81
N SER A 570 -36.98 11.92 21.62
CA SER A 570 -35.74 12.53 21.18
C SER A 570 -34.56 11.91 21.93
N ILE A 571 -33.52 11.56 21.18
CA ILE A 571 -32.28 10.98 21.70
C ILE A 571 -31.12 11.90 21.33
N MET A 572 -30.48 12.45 22.35
CA MET A 572 -29.27 13.25 22.20
C MET A 572 -28.09 12.32 21.85
N PRO A 573 -27.38 12.55 20.73
CA PRO A 573 -26.16 11.85 20.40
C PRO A 573 -25.07 11.99 21.46
N LYS A 574 -24.24 10.96 21.61
CA LYS A 574 -22.95 11.05 22.29
C LYS A 574 -22.06 9.87 21.92
N CYS A 575 -20.76 9.99 22.13
CA CYS A 575 -19.84 8.88 21.89
C CYS A 575 -20.30 7.59 22.59
N GLY A 576 -20.35 6.49 21.83
CA GLY A 576 -20.70 5.17 22.32
C GLY A 576 -22.20 4.94 22.57
N ARG A 577 -23.05 5.90 22.23
CA ARG A 577 -24.51 5.73 22.26
C ARG A 577 -24.99 5.08 20.96
N MET A 578 -25.77 4.01 21.07
CA MET A 578 -26.36 3.32 19.93
C MET A 578 -27.89 3.41 20.00
N VAL A 579 -28.54 3.58 18.86
CA VAL A 579 -29.99 3.46 18.69
C VAL A 579 -30.24 2.31 17.71
N GLY A 580 -30.98 1.29 18.13
CA GLY A 580 -31.32 0.13 17.28
C GLY A 580 -32.83 -0.03 17.16
N PHE A 581 -33.31 -0.37 15.96
CA PHE A 581 -34.75 -0.46 15.66
C PHE A 581 -35.03 -1.34 14.44
N SER A 582 -36.28 -1.83 14.30
CA SER A 582 -36.75 -2.43 13.04
C SER A 582 -37.02 -1.36 11.98
N SER A 583 -36.69 -1.63 10.73
CA SER A 583 -36.56 -0.64 9.64
C SER A 583 -37.88 -0.14 9.03
N GLY A 584 -39.04 -0.63 9.49
CA GLY A 584 -40.35 -0.35 8.91
C GLY A 584 -41.03 0.93 9.39
N SER A 585 -42.26 1.15 8.91
CA SER A 585 -43.09 2.31 9.27
C SER A 585 -43.47 2.40 10.75
N GLU A 586 -43.31 1.32 11.51
CA GLU A 586 -43.45 1.33 12.97
C GLU A 586 -42.38 2.16 13.69
N ASN A 587 -41.28 2.50 13.00
CA ASN A 587 -40.17 3.28 13.52
C ASN A 587 -39.81 4.43 12.57
N LEU A 588 -40.80 5.24 12.18
CA LEU A 588 -40.54 6.49 11.48
C LEU A 588 -39.58 7.37 12.29
N HIS A 589 -38.50 7.81 11.65
CA HIS A 589 -37.45 8.52 12.33
C HIS A 589 -36.76 9.56 11.45
N GLY A 590 -36.08 10.51 12.10
CA GLY A 590 -35.29 11.54 11.44
C GLY A 590 -34.31 12.18 12.40
N VAL A 591 -33.72 13.30 11.97
CA VAL A 591 -32.69 14.01 12.73
C VAL A 591 -33.00 15.51 12.74
N THR A 592 -33.03 16.14 13.91
CA THR A 592 -33.18 17.60 14.02
C THR A 592 -31.97 18.32 13.41
N GLY A 593 -32.13 19.56 12.96
CA GLY A 593 -31.04 20.34 12.37
C GLY A 593 -29.81 20.43 13.29
N VAL A 594 -28.60 20.31 12.74
CA VAL A 594 -27.36 20.64 13.45
C VAL A 594 -27.20 22.16 13.39
N THR A 595 -27.21 22.82 14.54
CA THR A 595 -27.14 24.29 14.62
C THR A 595 -25.71 24.79 14.80
N LYS A 596 -24.81 23.95 15.33
CA LYS A 596 -23.40 24.26 15.52
C LYS A 596 -22.56 22.99 15.60
N GLY A 597 -21.35 23.03 15.06
CA GLY A 597 -20.40 21.92 15.11
C GLY A 597 -20.69 20.84 14.06
N ARG A 598 -20.12 19.65 14.30
CA ARG A 598 -20.17 18.51 13.38
C ARG A 598 -20.65 17.27 14.13
N ARG A 599 -21.71 16.64 13.66
CA ARG A 599 -22.25 15.38 14.21
C ARG A 599 -21.78 14.21 13.35
N CYS A 600 -21.14 13.22 13.94
CA CYS A 600 -20.71 12.00 13.26
C CYS A 600 -21.38 10.74 13.83
N ALA A 601 -21.78 9.82 12.94
CA ALA A 601 -22.43 8.57 13.30
C ALA A 601 -22.04 7.46 12.32
N LEU A 602 -22.00 6.23 12.82
CA LEU A 602 -21.88 5.01 12.01
C LEU A 602 -23.26 4.38 11.89
N ALA A 603 -23.81 4.36 10.67
CA ALA A 603 -25.09 3.76 10.35
C ALA A 603 -24.88 2.38 9.74
N VAL A 604 -25.61 1.39 10.26
CA VAL A 604 -25.57 0.01 9.79
C VAL A 604 -26.99 -0.46 9.57
N TRP A 605 -27.26 -1.03 8.40
CA TRP A 605 -28.53 -1.66 8.06
C TRP A 605 -28.33 -3.16 7.94
N PHE A 606 -29.33 -3.91 8.35
CA PHE A 606 -29.32 -5.37 8.40
C PHE A 606 -30.51 -5.97 7.66
N THR A 607 -30.33 -7.20 7.20
CA THR A 607 -31.34 -7.98 6.49
C THR A 607 -31.37 -9.41 7.02
N LEU A 608 -32.54 -10.04 6.98
CA LEU A 608 -32.71 -11.47 7.22
C LEU A 608 -32.54 -12.27 5.92
N ASP A 609 -32.48 -11.59 4.78
CA ASP A 609 -32.30 -12.21 3.46
C ASP A 609 -30.82 -12.18 3.07
N PRO A 610 -30.13 -13.34 3.01
CA PRO A 610 -28.71 -13.40 2.68
C PRO A 610 -28.39 -12.89 1.27
N THR A 611 -29.36 -12.82 0.35
CA THR A 611 -29.14 -12.31 -1.01
C THR A 611 -28.80 -10.82 -1.04
N TYR A 612 -29.10 -10.08 0.03
CA TYR A 612 -28.82 -8.66 0.16
C TYR A 612 -27.67 -8.36 1.16
N GLN A 613 -26.81 -9.35 1.41
CA GLN A 613 -25.62 -9.20 2.23
C GLN A 613 -24.61 -8.20 1.61
N GLU A 614 -23.98 -7.38 2.45
CA GLU A 614 -22.92 -6.44 2.08
C GLU A 614 -21.65 -7.21 1.69
N LEU A 615 -21.48 -7.49 0.40
CA LEU A 615 -20.32 -8.21 -0.15
C LEU A 615 -18.99 -7.56 0.24
N ASP A 616 -18.95 -6.23 0.33
CA ASP A 616 -17.77 -5.49 0.73
C ASP A 616 -17.27 -5.87 2.12
N ARG A 617 -18.14 -6.38 3.01
CA ARG A 617 -17.75 -6.87 4.34
C ARG A 617 -16.94 -8.15 4.24
N ASP A 618 -17.35 -9.10 3.40
CA ASP A 618 -16.63 -10.36 3.21
C ASP A 618 -15.28 -10.10 2.55
N VAL A 619 -15.24 -9.21 1.55
CA VAL A 619 -14.00 -8.74 0.93
C VAL A 619 -13.07 -8.08 1.95
N SER A 620 -13.61 -7.22 2.81
CA SER A 620 -12.86 -6.55 3.87
C SER A 620 -12.21 -7.56 4.83
N GLN A 621 -12.97 -8.59 5.21
CA GLN A 621 -12.50 -9.63 6.12
C GLN A 621 -11.40 -10.48 5.46
N HIS A 622 -11.62 -10.93 4.22
CA HIS A 622 -10.63 -11.66 3.45
C HIS A 622 -9.33 -10.86 3.22
N MET A 623 -9.44 -9.56 2.95
CA MET A 623 -8.28 -8.67 2.81
C MET A 623 -7.45 -8.60 4.10
N LEU A 624 -8.11 -8.56 5.26
CA LEU A 624 -7.45 -8.53 6.57
C LEU A 624 -6.82 -9.85 6.99
N ASP A 625 -7.35 -10.97 6.49
CA ASP A 625 -6.93 -12.33 6.84
C ASP A 625 -5.80 -12.85 5.93
N ASN A 626 -5.72 -12.42 4.67
CA ASN A 626 -4.85 -13.03 3.68
C ASN A 626 -3.76 -12.12 3.04
N ASP A 627 -3.62 -10.84 3.39
CA ASP A 627 -2.69 -9.91 2.68
C ASP A 627 -2.97 -9.89 1.15
N ILE A 628 -4.21 -10.20 0.71
CA ILE A 628 -4.61 -10.34 -0.71
C ILE A 628 -5.02 -8.99 -1.31
N THR A 629 -4.62 -8.76 -2.56
CA THR A 629 -5.00 -7.60 -3.38
C THR A 629 -6.44 -7.70 -3.92
N PHE A 630 -7.20 -6.60 -3.83
CA PHE A 630 -8.65 -6.48 -4.10
C PHE A 630 -9.12 -6.99 -5.49
N HIS A 631 -8.20 -7.21 -6.43
CA HIS A 631 -8.52 -7.66 -7.79
C HIS A 631 -8.94 -9.12 -7.92
N GLN A 632 -8.51 -10.01 -7.02
CA GLN A 632 -8.80 -11.45 -7.16
C GLN A 632 -10.24 -11.83 -6.83
N TYR A 633 -10.94 -11.07 -5.98
CA TYR A 633 -12.30 -11.42 -5.55
C TYR A 633 -13.36 -10.97 -6.57
N TYR A 634 -13.25 -9.74 -7.08
CA TYR A 634 -14.19 -9.20 -8.07
C TYR A 634 -14.04 -9.77 -9.49
N SER A 635 -13.01 -10.59 -9.73
CA SER A 635 -12.83 -11.30 -11.00
C SER A 635 -13.40 -12.73 -10.99
N GLN A 636 -13.85 -13.23 -9.84
CA GLN A 636 -14.52 -14.54 -9.74
C GLN A 636 -16.03 -14.49 -10.02
N ASP A 637 -16.67 -13.32 -9.93
CA ASP A 637 -18.12 -13.16 -10.20
C ASP A 637 -18.48 -12.80 -11.65
N ILE A 638 -17.53 -12.89 -12.60
CA ILE A 638 -17.81 -12.67 -14.04
C ILE A 638 -17.99 -14.01 -14.80
N ASN A 639 -17.86 -15.15 -14.12
CA ASN A 639 -18.10 -16.47 -14.71
C ASN A 639 -19.15 -17.26 -13.91
N THR A 640 -20.38 -16.76 -13.84
CA THR A 640 -21.54 -17.63 -13.73
C THR A 640 -22.64 -17.12 -14.67
N GLU A 641 -22.97 -17.98 -15.64
CA GLU A 641 -23.93 -17.89 -16.75
C GLU A 641 -23.58 -17.00 -17.96
#